data_AF-G7CHU7-F1
#
_entry.id   AF-G7CHU7-F1
#
_cell.length_a   1.000
_cell.length_b   1.000
_cell.length_c   1.000
_cell.angle_alpha   90.00
_cell.angle_beta   90.00
_cell.angle_gamma   90.00
#
_symmetry.space_group_name_H-M   'P 1'
#
loop_
_entity.id
_entity.type
_entity.pdbx_description
1 polymer ?
#
loop_
_entity_poly.entity_id
_entity_poly.type
_entity_poly.pdbx_seq_one_letter_code
_entity_poly.pdbx_strand_id
1 'polypeptide(L)'
;MERVRWVSAKRRSTWAALNEAFGPSRRRGAVLVGPAGAGKTELARTVLQHRRREQPHTVLHWVAGTASASRIPFGAFSHLVETGGGGEPATVLRTARESLCGPVLRDRTRTGLLLIVDDAHHLDTLSATLVHQVAVSTPASLLLTVRDGEPVPDAITALWKDDLLARIDIEPFSQAECERLLADALGGRVESASAERLYAISEGNPLYLRHLVTGTVASGALREVEGIWQLRGEVALTPQLSTLIDQHLSALPDQIRTVLAYLAIEEPLTVADLSDLVSPEAVEAAEAAGAVTVDERGADLIVHPAHPLYTETVRAGLGRLTRRSLRTALVARWSRRPPDNVSDRLRLAALAVNSQTPPPATDLIATSWEAMQLGDLLLGEQLARGALGQSDTLAARLPLAHALAWQGRGREADDVLAAVDPDRLTEFDIMAWTLPKAANQFWMLSESAEAIALLDRMRTRLHQPAAVTAFDALAATFAMNAGQPRTALELAGRVLQTPESQDLAVAWAAATATLSSARMARFDEVETHAARGLAAQHPGLLRFTIGLGQITRLILAGDLTRADFLAHHYLSFCEFQQPGRAIGEVLLAHILIARGDLPTATTLLRQAAAALSSTGYSWGPLALMQLTQVLGARGDADGASEALRRAEHSHGTRSELYAPELALARAWTRAAARDLPGALRGARDAADAAERSGQLAVALRALHDGVRLGDLQAAERIDRLSAEIDCVFGRLAATHARAAAQRRGPDLDRVAAELADIGMIAAAADAAAQAAQAYAAEGQRSAELTARSRAAEWSKRCGSPSTPVLERVLNPLPLTGREREIAVMVAQGLTNKAIAERLCVSVRTVEGHIYRACIKLDVADRTLLAAAVAADG
;
A
#
# COMPACT_ATOMS: atom_id res chain seq x y z
N MET A 1 19.54 -9.14 14.99
CA MET A 1 19.76 -9.61 13.60
C MET A 1 18.73 -10.64 13.12
N GLU A 2 17.76 -11.11 13.94
CA GLU A 2 16.77 -12.14 13.54
C GLU A 2 15.54 -11.67 12.73
N ARG A 3 15.42 -10.38 12.37
CA ARG A 3 14.17 -9.83 11.78
C ARG A 3 14.01 -9.99 10.26
N VAL A 4 15.06 -10.35 9.51
CA VAL A 4 14.97 -10.53 8.05
C VAL A 4 15.32 -11.97 7.69
N ARG A 5 14.40 -12.69 7.05
CA ARG A 5 14.55 -14.10 6.66
C ARG A 5 14.35 -14.27 5.16
N TRP A 6 15.44 -14.18 4.40
CA TRP A 6 15.41 -14.38 2.95
C TRP A 6 15.00 -15.81 2.58
N VAL A 7 14.00 -15.92 1.71
CA VAL A 7 13.52 -17.19 1.14
C VAL A 7 13.82 -17.19 -0.37
N SER A 8 14.06 -18.37 -0.95
CA SER A 8 14.25 -18.50 -2.40
C SER A 8 12.95 -18.09 -3.13
N ALA A 9 13.02 -17.01 -3.90
CA ALA A 9 11.89 -16.49 -4.66
C ALA A 9 11.43 -17.45 -5.76
N LYS A 10 10.11 -17.66 -5.88
CA LYS A 10 9.52 -18.59 -6.85
C LYS A 10 9.40 -17.94 -8.24
N ARG A 11 10.38 -18.15 -9.12
CA ARG A 11 10.31 -17.79 -10.55
C ARG A 11 9.52 -18.82 -11.36
N ARG A 12 8.17 -18.73 -11.36
CA ARG A 12 7.30 -19.77 -11.95
C ARG A 12 7.54 -20.00 -13.45
N SER A 13 7.71 -18.95 -14.23
CA SER A 13 7.98 -19.03 -15.68
C SER A 13 9.32 -19.68 -15.96
N THR A 14 10.39 -19.20 -15.31
CA THR A 14 11.73 -19.79 -15.40
C THR A 14 11.74 -21.25 -14.96
N TRP A 15 10.99 -21.60 -13.90
CA TRP A 15 10.88 -22.98 -13.43
C TRP A 15 10.17 -23.88 -14.44
N ALA A 16 9.12 -23.39 -15.10
CA ALA A 16 8.45 -24.13 -16.17
C ALA A 16 9.40 -24.39 -17.35
N ALA A 17 10.15 -23.37 -17.78
CA ALA A 17 11.15 -23.51 -18.83
C ALA A 17 12.28 -24.49 -18.46
N LEU A 18 12.74 -24.47 -17.20
CA LEU A 18 13.71 -25.45 -16.70
C LEU A 18 13.14 -26.87 -16.72
N ASN A 19 11.89 -27.07 -16.30
CA ASN A 19 11.26 -28.40 -16.34
C ASN A 19 11.12 -28.93 -17.77
N GLU A 20 10.81 -28.07 -18.73
CA GLU A 20 10.77 -28.41 -20.15
C GLU A 20 12.17 -28.79 -20.68
N ALA A 21 13.19 -28.00 -20.32
CA ALA A 21 14.58 -28.22 -20.73
C ALA A 21 15.18 -29.53 -20.20
N PHE A 22 14.67 -30.04 -19.06
CA PHE A 22 15.03 -31.35 -18.52
C PHE A 22 13.95 -32.43 -18.75
N GLY A 23 12.93 -32.16 -19.58
CA GLY A 23 11.89 -33.12 -19.96
C GLY A 23 12.35 -34.08 -21.08
N PRO A 24 11.45 -34.90 -21.66
CA PRO A 24 11.77 -35.88 -22.72
C PRO A 24 12.11 -35.25 -24.09
N SER A 25 12.62 -34.01 -24.12
CA SER A 25 13.02 -33.30 -25.33
C SER A 25 14.41 -33.75 -25.83
N ARG A 26 14.81 -33.30 -27.03
CA ARG A 26 16.16 -33.57 -27.60
C ARG A 26 17.28 -32.90 -26.79
N ARG A 27 16.94 -31.85 -26.02
CA ARG A 27 17.86 -31.05 -25.20
C ARG A 27 18.14 -31.75 -23.89
N ARG A 28 19.39 -31.67 -23.40
CA ARG A 28 19.84 -32.37 -22.19
C ARG A 28 20.07 -31.42 -21.02
N GLY A 29 19.30 -30.35 -20.94
CA GLY A 29 19.36 -29.36 -19.88
C GLY A 29 19.42 -27.92 -20.39
N ALA A 30 19.99 -27.02 -19.60
CA ALA A 30 19.88 -25.58 -19.83
C ALA A 30 21.15 -24.78 -19.50
N VAL A 31 21.27 -23.60 -20.10
CA VAL A 31 22.22 -22.55 -19.77
C VAL A 31 21.43 -21.34 -19.28
N LEU A 32 21.65 -20.96 -18.02
CA LEU A 32 21.09 -19.77 -17.41
C LEU A 32 22.01 -18.58 -17.69
N VAL A 33 21.53 -17.60 -18.45
CA VAL A 33 22.28 -16.38 -18.80
C VAL A 33 21.63 -15.19 -18.11
N GLY A 34 22.39 -14.25 -17.58
CA GLY A 34 21.82 -13.03 -17.00
C GLY A 34 22.81 -12.23 -16.16
N PRO A 35 22.42 -11.07 -15.61
CA PRO A 35 23.33 -10.19 -14.89
C PRO A 35 23.85 -10.81 -13.58
N ALA A 36 24.96 -10.28 -13.07
CA ALA A 36 25.50 -10.67 -11.77
C ALA A 36 24.46 -10.42 -10.66
N GLY A 37 24.32 -11.36 -9.71
CA GLY A 37 23.35 -11.22 -8.61
C GLY A 37 21.89 -11.56 -8.94
N ALA A 38 21.53 -11.81 -10.21
CA ALA A 38 20.16 -12.13 -10.65
C ALA A 38 19.54 -13.42 -10.04
N GLY A 39 20.35 -14.24 -9.35
CA GLY A 39 19.89 -15.47 -8.68
C GLY A 39 20.10 -16.77 -9.46
N LYS A 40 20.92 -16.76 -10.53
CA LYS A 40 21.22 -17.95 -11.36
C LYS A 40 21.72 -19.14 -10.53
N THR A 41 22.70 -18.91 -9.66
CA THR A 41 23.24 -19.91 -8.74
C THR A 41 22.18 -20.48 -7.80
N GLU A 42 21.27 -19.63 -7.30
CA GLU A 42 20.20 -20.04 -6.39
C GLU A 42 19.13 -20.89 -7.09
N LEU A 43 18.81 -20.55 -8.34
CA LEU A 43 17.99 -21.40 -9.21
C LEU A 43 18.65 -22.76 -9.45
N ALA A 44 19.95 -22.77 -9.74
CA ALA A 44 20.70 -24.02 -9.94
C ALA A 44 20.71 -24.90 -8.68
N ARG A 45 20.86 -24.31 -7.48
CA ARG A 45 20.69 -25.03 -6.20
C ARG A 45 19.28 -25.59 -6.02
N THR A 46 18.26 -24.84 -6.42
CA THR A 46 16.87 -25.28 -6.35
C THR A 46 16.64 -26.50 -7.25
N VAL A 47 17.17 -26.47 -8.47
CA VAL A 47 17.13 -27.64 -9.40
C VAL A 47 17.84 -28.84 -8.79
N LEU A 48 19.03 -28.65 -8.22
CA LEU A 48 19.79 -29.71 -7.56
C LEU A 48 18.99 -30.36 -6.44
N GLN A 49 18.38 -29.56 -5.55
CA GLN A 49 17.57 -30.06 -4.44
C GLN A 49 16.32 -30.80 -4.93
N HIS A 50 15.66 -30.31 -5.97
CA HIS A 50 14.50 -30.94 -6.57
C HIS A 50 14.86 -32.31 -7.17
N ARG A 51 15.93 -32.37 -7.97
CA ARG A 51 16.40 -33.62 -8.60
C ARG A 51 16.88 -34.65 -7.60
N ARG A 52 17.53 -34.22 -6.52
CA ARG A 52 17.91 -35.12 -5.42
C ARG A 52 16.70 -35.80 -4.76
N ARG A 53 15.53 -35.15 -4.75
CA ARG A 53 14.29 -35.72 -4.21
C ARG A 53 13.58 -36.64 -5.20
N GLU A 54 13.51 -36.25 -6.47
CA GLU A 54 12.80 -37.03 -7.51
C GLU A 54 13.60 -38.22 -8.05
N GLN A 55 14.92 -38.10 -8.12
CA GLN A 55 15.83 -39.07 -8.72
C GLN A 55 17.04 -39.34 -7.81
N PRO A 56 16.86 -40.04 -6.70
CA PRO A 56 17.91 -40.25 -5.70
C PRO A 56 19.12 -41.05 -6.22
N HIS A 57 18.96 -41.77 -7.33
CA HIS A 57 20.00 -42.59 -7.96
C HIS A 57 20.83 -41.84 -9.03
N THR A 58 20.50 -40.58 -9.33
CA THR A 58 21.28 -39.74 -10.25
C THR A 58 22.56 -39.23 -9.56
N VAL A 59 23.70 -39.35 -10.23
CA VAL A 59 24.98 -38.79 -9.75
C VAL A 59 24.94 -37.27 -9.94
N LEU A 60 25.32 -36.52 -8.91
CA LEU A 60 25.25 -35.07 -8.89
C LEU A 60 26.65 -34.48 -8.74
N HIS A 61 27.09 -33.67 -9.70
CA HIS A 61 28.34 -32.92 -9.63
C HIS A 61 28.07 -31.42 -9.73
N TRP A 62 28.64 -30.65 -8.80
CA TRP A 62 28.61 -29.19 -8.82
C TRP A 62 30.03 -28.67 -8.99
N VAL A 63 30.24 -27.86 -10.02
CA VAL A 63 31.52 -27.25 -10.37
C VAL A 63 31.35 -25.75 -10.42
N ALA A 64 32.29 -25.00 -9.84
CA ALA A 64 32.28 -23.54 -9.87
C ALA A 64 33.47 -23.04 -10.70
N GLY A 65 33.18 -22.26 -11.75
CA GLY A 65 34.16 -21.48 -12.47
C GLY A 65 34.61 -20.29 -11.63
N THR A 66 35.92 -20.06 -11.56
CA THR A 66 36.49 -18.87 -10.90
C THR A 66 37.63 -18.33 -11.75
N ALA A 67 37.83 -17.01 -11.73
CA ALA A 67 38.93 -16.37 -12.46
C ALA A 67 40.33 -16.85 -12.02
N SER A 68 40.47 -17.39 -10.81
CA SER A 68 41.72 -18.00 -10.35
C SER A 68 41.91 -19.41 -10.94
N ALA A 69 40.84 -20.21 -11.00
CA ALA A 69 40.87 -21.57 -11.54
C ALA A 69 41.02 -21.59 -13.07
N SER A 70 40.58 -20.56 -13.78
CA SER A 70 40.71 -20.46 -15.25
C SER A 70 42.16 -20.45 -15.74
N ARG A 71 43.11 -20.12 -14.85
CA ARG A 71 44.56 -20.10 -15.15
C ARG A 71 45.21 -21.48 -15.08
N ILE A 72 44.50 -22.48 -14.58
CA ILE A 72 44.99 -23.84 -14.38
C ILE A 72 44.21 -24.78 -15.30
N PRO A 73 44.87 -25.60 -16.13
CA PRO A 73 44.20 -26.64 -16.91
C PRO A 73 43.32 -27.54 -16.04
N PHE A 74 42.04 -27.70 -16.39
CA PHE A 74 41.05 -28.43 -15.58
C PHE A 74 40.84 -27.86 -14.16
N GLY A 75 41.21 -26.60 -13.91
CA GLY A 75 41.24 -26.03 -12.56
C GLY A 75 39.91 -26.15 -11.82
N ALA A 76 38.79 -25.91 -12.52
CA ALA A 76 37.44 -26.04 -11.97
C ALA A 76 37.05 -27.50 -11.63
N PHE A 77 37.60 -28.46 -12.38
CA PHE A 77 37.31 -29.90 -12.26
C PHE A 77 38.37 -30.68 -11.46
N SER A 78 39.36 -30.00 -10.89
CA SER A 78 40.53 -30.59 -10.21
C SER A 78 40.19 -31.62 -9.11
N HIS A 79 39.01 -31.54 -8.52
CA HIS A 79 38.52 -32.46 -7.48
C HIS A 79 37.69 -33.64 -8.01
N LEU A 80 37.36 -33.65 -9.31
CA LEU A 80 36.52 -34.67 -9.96
C LEU A 80 37.25 -35.43 -11.07
N VAL A 81 38.38 -34.89 -11.53
CA VAL A 81 39.11 -35.37 -12.70
C VAL A 81 40.52 -35.76 -12.29
N GLU A 82 40.89 -37.01 -12.54
CA GLU A 82 42.28 -37.44 -12.56
C GLU A 82 42.90 -37.11 -13.93
N THR A 83 44.02 -36.37 -13.93
CA THR A 83 44.81 -36.12 -15.13
C THR A 83 45.97 -37.11 -15.18
N GLY A 84 45.89 -38.10 -16.09
CA GLY A 84 47.00 -39.02 -16.31
C GLY A 84 48.25 -38.27 -16.78
N GLY A 85 49.42 -38.59 -16.20
CA GLY A 85 50.69 -37.96 -16.59
C GLY A 85 51.14 -38.42 -17.99
N GLY A 86 50.94 -37.59 -19.02
CA GLY A 86 51.51 -37.84 -20.35
C GLY A 86 50.94 -37.01 -21.52
N GLY A 87 51.70 -36.00 -21.96
CA GLY A 87 51.94 -35.60 -23.36
C GLY A 87 50.83 -35.04 -24.25
N GLU A 88 49.71 -35.75 -24.45
CA GLU A 88 48.75 -35.45 -25.53
C GLU A 88 47.38 -34.97 -25.01
N PRO A 89 46.91 -33.77 -25.42
CA PRO A 89 45.65 -33.18 -24.93
C PRO A 89 44.41 -34.08 -25.08
N ALA A 90 44.34 -34.88 -26.15
CA ALA A 90 43.21 -35.77 -26.42
C ALA A 90 43.10 -36.94 -25.41
N THR A 91 44.24 -37.45 -24.95
CA THR A 91 44.31 -38.54 -23.97
C THR A 91 43.96 -38.04 -22.57
N VAL A 92 44.40 -36.83 -22.22
CA VAL A 92 44.04 -36.16 -20.96
C VAL A 92 42.53 -35.86 -20.90
N LEU A 93 41.93 -35.33 -21.97
CA LEU A 93 40.48 -35.09 -22.05
C LEU A 93 39.65 -36.37 -21.95
N ARG A 94 40.09 -37.47 -22.59
CA ARG A 94 39.41 -38.77 -22.51
C ARG A 94 39.43 -39.32 -21.09
N THR A 95 40.58 -39.27 -20.42
CA THR A 95 40.76 -39.71 -19.03
C THR A 95 39.89 -38.87 -18.09
N ALA A 96 39.87 -37.55 -18.29
CA ALA A 96 39.03 -36.64 -17.52
C ALA A 96 37.53 -36.95 -17.65
N ARG A 97 37.07 -37.23 -18.87
CA ARG A 97 35.68 -37.63 -19.12
C ARG A 97 35.34 -38.97 -18.48
N GLU A 98 36.24 -39.95 -18.56
CA GLU A 98 36.04 -41.26 -17.93
C GLU A 98 36.00 -41.17 -16.40
N SER A 99 36.80 -40.27 -15.78
CA SER A 99 36.74 -39.99 -14.35
C SER A 99 35.38 -39.41 -13.93
N LEU A 100 34.89 -38.42 -14.70
CA LEU A 100 33.62 -37.73 -14.40
C LEU A 100 32.39 -38.62 -14.65
N CYS A 101 32.40 -39.45 -15.69
CA CYS A 101 31.28 -40.33 -16.05
C CYS A 101 31.39 -41.73 -15.42
N GLY A 102 32.57 -42.10 -14.91
CA GLY A 102 32.90 -43.42 -14.38
C GLY A 102 31.91 -43.95 -13.34
N PRO A 103 31.43 -43.14 -12.36
CA PRO A 103 30.42 -43.58 -11.39
C PRO A 103 29.10 -44.04 -12.03
N VAL A 104 28.69 -43.45 -13.16
CA VAL A 104 27.46 -43.83 -13.87
C VAL A 104 27.68 -45.02 -14.81
N LEU A 105 28.88 -45.13 -15.39
CA LEU A 105 29.22 -46.19 -16.33
C LEU A 105 29.56 -47.53 -15.64
N ARG A 106 30.01 -47.50 -14.38
CA ARG A 106 30.45 -48.69 -13.63
C ARG A 106 29.38 -49.28 -12.70
N ASP A 107 28.42 -48.46 -12.23
CA ASP A 107 27.37 -48.87 -11.29
C ASP A 107 25.99 -48.85 -11.95
N ARG A 108 25.43 -50.03 -12.22
CA ARG A 108 24.11 -50.19 -12.87
C ARG A 108 22.93 -49.72 -12.00
N THR A 109 23.15 -49.40 -10.73
CA THR A 109 22.12 -48.82 -9.86
C THR A 109 21.96 -47.31 -10.05
N ARG A 110 22.89 -46.66 -10.75
CA ARG A 110 22.85 -45.23 -11.08
C ARG A 110 22.07 -45.00 -12.38
N THR A 111 21.18 -44.02 -12.36
CA THR A 111 20.22 -43.77 -13.45
C THR A 111 20.62 -42.65 -14.41
N GLY A 112 21.70 -41.90 -14.11
CA GLY A 112 22.20 -40.80 -14.94
C GLY A 112 23.16 -39.88 -14.20
N LEU A 113 23.68 -38.86 -14.90
CA LEU A 113 24.54 -37.80 -14.36
C LEU A 113 23.84 -36.43 -14.51
N LEU A 114 23.82 -35.61 -13.46
CA LEU A 114 23.54 -34.18 -13.54
C LEU A 114 24.81 -33.39 -13.19
N LEU A 115 25.33 -32.66 -14.18
CA LEU A 115 26.48 -31.77 -14.01
C LEU A 115 26.00 -30.32 -13.97
N ILE A 116 26.23 -29.64 -12.85
CA ILE A 116 25.98 -28.21 -12.70
C ILE A 116 27.31 -27.47 -12.74
N VAL A 117 27.45 -26.53 -13.68
CA VAL A 117 28.61 -25.65 -13.81
C VAL A 117 28.18 -24.21 -13.53
N ASP A 118 28.53 -23.70 -12.36
CA ASP A 118 28.27 -22.32 -11.97
C ASP A 118 29.39 -21.40 -12.51
N ASP A 119 29.02 -20.24 -13.06
CA ASP A 119 29.91 -19.26 -13.68
C ASP A 119 30.83 -19.87 -14.78
N ALA A 120 30.23 -20.56 -15.76
CA ALA A 120 30.91 -21.29 -16.83
C ALA A 120 31.78 -20.43 -17.76
N HIS A 121 31.59 -19.11 -17.78
CA HIS A 121 32.44 -18.15 -18.50
C HIS A 121 33.86 -18.08 -17.90
N HIS A 122 34.05 -18.50 -16.65
CA HIS A 122 35.36 -18.61 -15.99
C HIS A 122 36.02 -20.00 -16.16
N LEU A 123 35.54 -20.86 -17.07
CA LEU A 123 36.23 -22.11 -17.36
C LEU A 123 37.48 -21.89 -18.23
N ASP A 124 38.53 -22.65 -17.95
CA ASP A 124 39.66 -22.78 -18.88
C ASP A 124 39.24 -23.54 -20.15
N THR A 125 40.03 -23.39 -21.22
CA THR A 125 39.73 -24.00 -22.53
C THR A 125 39.54 -25.53 -22.46
N LEU A 126 40.31 -26.23 -21.62
CA LEU A 126 40.21 -27.70 -21.50
C LEU A 126 39.00 -28.11 -20.67
N SER A 127 38.68 -27.40 -19.58
CA SER A 127 37.43 -27.58 -18.83
C SER A 127 36.19 -27.33 -19.69
N ALA A 128 36.19 -26.24 -20.47
CA ALA A 128 35.09 -25.91 -21.38
C ALA A 128 34.90 -27.00 -22.46
N THR A 129 36.00 -27.49 -23.02
CA THR A 129 35.99 -28.60 -23.99
C THR A 129 35.46 -29.89 -23.37
N LEU A 130 35.82 -30.21 -22.12
CA LEU A 130 35.31 -31.36 -21.39
C LEU A 130 33.78 -31.30 -21.22
N VAL A 131 33.26 -30.15 -20.81
CA VAL A 131 31.80 -29.93 -20.65
C VAL A 131 31.07 -30.15 -21.98
N HIS A 132 31.60 -29.63 -23.08
CA HIS A 132 31.07 -29.86 -24.42
C HIS A 132 31.05 -31.34 -24.79
N GLN A 133 32.15 -32.07 -24.56
CA GLN A 133 32.23 -33.51 -24.83
C GLN A 133 31.24 -34.33 -23.99
N VAL A 134 31.02 -33.95 -22.73
CA VAL A 134 30.02 -34.60 -21.86
C VAL A 134 28.62 -34.43 -22.42
N ALA A 135 28.26 -33.23 -22.88
CA ALA A 135 26.94 -32.95 -23.46
C ALA A 135 26.66 -33.77 -24.74
N VAL A 136 27.68 -33.95 -25.60
CA VAL A 136 27.52 -34.66 -26.88
C VAL A 136 27.58 -36.18 -26.72
N SER A 137 28.49 -36.68 -25.88
CA SER A 137 28.88 -38.10 -25.89
C SER A 137 28.31 -38.94 -24.74
N THR A 138 27.62 -38.33 -23.77
CA THR A 138 27.17 -39.01 -22.54
C THR A 138 25.67 -38.78 -22.29
N PRO A 139 24.91 -39.75 -21.75
CA PRO A 139 23.59 -39.52 -21.17
C PRO A 139 23.68 -38.71 -19.86
N ALA A 140 24.15 -37.47 -19.96
CA ALA A 140 24.27 -36.52 -18.86
C ALA A 140 23.31 -35.35 -19.08
N SER A 141 22.67 -34.90 -18.00
CA SER A 141 21.96 -33.64 -17.93
C SER A 141 22.91 -32.53 -17.48
N LEU A 142 22.84 -31.35 -18.09
CA LEU A 142 23.71 -30.23 -17.75
C LEU A 142 22.91 -28.98 -17.35
N LEU A 143 23.38 -28.27 -16.33
CA LEU A 143 22.93 -26.93 -15.99
C LEU A 143 24.13 -26.00 -15.90
N LEU A 144 24.20 -24.99 -16.75
CA LEU A 144 25.29 -24.02 -16.70
C LEU A 144 24.74 -22.66 -16.28
N THR A 145 25.54 -21.85 -15.57
CA THR A 145 25.25 -20.44 -15.35
C THR A 145 26.31 -19.57 -16.01
N VAL A 146 25.89 -18.49 -16.65
CA VAL A 146 26.74 -17.55 -17.40
C VAL A 146 26.33 -16.13 -17.05
N ARG A 147 27.32 -15.25 -16.89
CA ARG A 147 27.09 -13.82 -16.68
C ARG A 147 26.96 -13.13 -18.02
N ASP A 148 26.02 -12.19 -18.09
CA ASP A 148 25.83 -11.39 -19.29
C ASP A 148 27.01 -10.42 -19.49
N GLY A 149 27.34 -10.12 -20.75
CA GLY A 149 28.46 -9.24 -21.14
C GLY A 149 29.89 -9.82 -20.98
N GLU A 150 30.07 -10.95 -20.30
CA GLU A 150 31.39 -11.58 -20.14
C GLU A 150 31.77 -12.43 -21.37
N PRO A 151 33.06 -12.48 -21.77
CA PRO A 151 33.50 -13.35 -22.85
C PRO A 151 33.34 -14.82 -22.41
N VAL A 152 32.57 -15.59 -23.17
CA VAL A 152 32.30 -17.00 -22.88
C VAL A 152 33.11 -17.89 -23.83
N PRO A 153 33.76 -18.96 -23.33
CA PRO A 153 34.51 -19.89 -24.18
C PRO A 153 33.64 -20.49 -25.30
N ASP A 154 34.21 -20.60 -26.52
CA ASP A 154 33.48 -21.08 -27.71
C ASP A 154 32.83 -22.45 -27.50
N ALA A 155 33.51 -23.38 -26.82
CA ALA A 155 32.97 -24.70 -26.50
C ALA A 155 31.71 -24.65 -25.62
N ILE A 156 31.56 -23.62 -24.78
CA ILE A 156 30.36 -23.41 -23.98
C ILE A 156 29.27 -22.73 -24.84
N THR A 157 29.62 -21.76 -25.68
CA THR A 157 28.64 -21.11 -26.58
C THR A 157 28.05 -22.06 -27.62
N ALA A 158 28.83 -23.04 -28.09
CA ALA A 158 28.38 -24.09 -28.99
C ALA A 158 27.20 -24.91 -28.39
N LEU A 159 27.15 -25.10 -27.07
CA LEU A 159 26.11 -25.91 -26.42
C LEU A 159 24.68 -25.42 -26.67
N TRP A 160 24.46 -24.10 -26.72
CA TRP A 160 23.13 -23.56 -27.01
C TRP A 160 22.98 -23.14 -28.48
N LYS A 161 24.07 -22.90 -29.21
CA LYS A 161 24.00 -22.68 -30.67
C LYS A 161 23.64 -23.94 -31.44
N ASP A 162 24.12 -25.10 -30.97
CA ASP A 162 23.90 -26.41 -31.59
C ASP A 162 22.67 -27.15 -31.01
N ASP A 163 21.80 -26.43 -30.29
CA ASP A 163 20.56 -26.94 -29.68
C ASP A 163 20.75 -28.13 -28.70
N LEU A 164 21.94 -28.25 -28.08
CA LEU A 164 22.22 -29.27 -27.06
C LEU A 164 21.63 -28.91 -25.69
N LEU A 165 21.64 -27.61 -25.35
CA LEU A 165 21.06 -27.04 -24.13
C LEU A 165 20.15 -25.86 -24.44
N ALA A 166 19.06 -25.72 -23.68
CA ALA A 166 18.17 -24.56 -23.78
C ALA A 166 18.83 -23.32 -23.16
N ARG A 167 18.94 -22.21 -23.90
CA ARG A 167 19.29 -20.92 -23.31
C ARG A 167 18.07 -20.33 -22.61
N ILE A 168 18.23 -20.00 -21.34
CA ILE A 168 17.19 -19.34 -20.52
C ILE A 168 17.79 -18.05 -19.99
N ASP A 169 17.30 -16.92 -20.47
CA ASP A 169 17.71 -15.61 -19.98
C ASP A 169 16.98 -15.31 -18.64
N ILE A 170 17.75 -14.89 -17.65
CA ILE A 170 17.34 -14.61 -16.28
C ILE A 170 17.39 -13.11 -16.08
N GLU A 171 16.24 -12.48 -16.22
CA GLU A 171 16.09 -11.04 -15.98
C GLU A 171 16.07 -10.73 -14.47
N PRO A 172 16.41 -9.48 -14.06
CA PRO A 172 16.08 -8.96 -12.74
C PRO A 172 14.59 -9.12 -12.42
N PHE A 173 14.22 -9.08 -11.14
CA PHE A 173 12.81 -9.17 -10.76
C PHE A 173 12.03 -7.95 -11.22
N SER A 174 10.79 -8.17 -11.66
CA SER A 174 9.82 -7.08 -11.79
C SER A 174 9.52 -6.44 -10.42
N GLN A 175 8.94 -5.23 -10.42
CA GLN A 175 8.50 -4.56 -9.19
C GLN A 175 7.57 -5.46 -8.35
N ALA A 176 6.59 -6.12 -8.98
CA ALA A 176 5.66 -7.03 -8.31
C ALA A 176 6.33 -8.30 -7.75
N GLU A 177 7.44 -8.76 -8.33
CA GLU A 177 8.25 -9.84 -7.77
C GLU A 177 9.10 -9.36 -6.58
N CYS A 178 9.66 -8.15 -6.67
CA CYS A 178 10.38 -7.53 -5.56
C CYS A 178 9.47 -7.33 -4.36
N GLU A 179 8.27 -6.77 -4.54
CA GLU A 179 7.28 -6.58 -3.47
C GLU A 179 6.93 -7.88 -2.76
N ARG A 180 6.75 -8.97 -3.50
CA ARG A 180 6.50 -10.31 -2.92
C ARG A 180 7.69 -10.84 -2.15
N LEU A 181 8.89 -10.73 -2.72
CA LEU A 181 10.12 -11.16 -2.06
C LEU A 181 10.38 -10.36 -0.78
N LEU A 182 10.12 -9.06 -0.79
CA LEU A 182 10.21 -8.19 0.39
C LEU A 182 9.23 -8.63 1.47
N ALA A 183 7.97 -8.90 1.10
CA ALA A 183 6.95 -9.33 2.05
C ALA A 183 7.31 -10.66 2.71
N ASP A 184 7.80 -11.63 1.93
CA ASP A 184 8.28 -12.92 2.43
C ASP A 184 9.51 -12.74 3.35
N ALA A 185 10.46 -11.88 2.96
CA ALA A 185 11.71 -11.69 3.69
C ALA A 185 11.52 -10.95 5.03
N LEU A 186 10.59 -10.00 5.08
CA LEU A 186 10.30 -9.18 6.25
C LEU A 186 9.20 -9.76 7.15
N GLY A 187 8.50 -10.80 6.69
CA GLY A 187 7.41 -11.43 7.43
C GLY A 187 6.15 -10.56 7.55
N GLY A 188 6.00 -9.55 6.69
CA GLY A 188 4.92 -8.56 6.73
C GLY A 188 4.84 -7.75 5.44
N ARG A 189 3.75 -7.02 5.22
CA ARG A 189 3.56 -6.24 3.98
C ARG A 189 4.50 -5.03 3.96
N VAL A 190 4.93 -4.61 2.78
CA VAL A 190 5.69 -3.37 2.58
C VAL A 190 4.77 -2.31 1.96
N GLU A 191 4.88 -1.07 2.41
CA GLU A 191 4.21 0.08 1.80
C GLU A 191 4.65 0.24 0.33
N SER A 192 3.72 0.46 -0.60
CA SER A 192 4.02 0.52 -2.05
C SER A 192 5.08 1.55 -2.39
N ALA A 193 5.00 2.77 -1.87
CA ALA A 193 6.03 3.79 -2.10
C ALA A 193 7.42 3.38 -1.58
N SER A 194 7.47 2.66 -0.46
CA SER A 194 8.72 2.11 0.10
C SER A 194 9.29 1.00 -0.79
N ALA A 195 8.42 0.13 -1.31
CA ALA A 195 8.82 -0.94 -2.22
C ALA A 195 9.25 -0.41 -3.60
N GLU A 196 8.55 0.57 -4.16
CA GLU A 196 8.91 1.31 -5.38
C GLU A 196 10.32 1.90 -5.25
N ARG A 197 10.62 2.55 -4.11
CA ARG A 197 11.94 3.13 -3.85
C ARG A 197 13.05 2.08 -3.72
N LEU A 198 12.79 0.97 -3.01
CA LEU A 198 13.75 -0.14 -2.91
C LEU A 198 13.97 -0.84 -4.26
N TYR A 199 12.90 -0.97 -5.06
CA TYR A 199 12.96 -1.48 -6.42
C TYR A 199 13.82 -0.59 -7.32
N ALA A 200 13.57 0.72 -7.32
CA ALA A 200 14.31 1.68 -8.15
C ALA A 200 15.83 1.64 -7.89
N ILE A 201 16.27 1.50 -6.64
CA ILE A 201 17.71 1.43 -6.30
C ILE A 201 18.32 0.06 -6.62
N SER A 202 17.53 -1.01 -6.46
CA SER A 202 17.99 -2.38 -6.74
C SER A 202 17.91 -2.76 -8.21
N GLU A 203 17.13 -2.05 -9.01
CA GLU A 203 16.74 -2.38 -10.38
C GLU A 203 16.23 -3.83 -10.52
N GLY A 204 15.55 -4.32 -9.47
CA GLY A 204 15.08 -5.70 -9.41
C GLY A 204 16.16 -6.75 -9.14
N ASN A 205 17.42 -6.36 -8.93
CA ASN A 205 18.50 -7.29 -8.64
C ASN A 205 18.33 -7.88 -7.23
N PRO A 206 18.10 -9.20 -7.08
CA PRO A 206 17.82 -9.84 -5.80
C PRO A 206 18.96 -9.70 -4.78
N LEU A 207 20.22 -9.73 -5.25
CA LEU A 207 21.38 -9.57 -4.38
C LEU A 207 21.41 -8.16 -3.78
N TYR A 208 21.22 -7.14 -4.61
CA TYR A 208 21.20 -5.75 -4.19
C TYR A 208 20.02 -5.46 -3.28
N LEU A 209 18.82 -5.91 -3.65
CA LEU A 209 17.63 -5.80 -2.81
C LEU A 209 17.87 -6.41 -1.42
N ARG A 210 18.53 -7.57 -1.37
CA ARG A 210 18.89 -8.21 -0.10
C ARG A 210 19.79 -7.36 0.78
N HIS A 211 20.83 -6.78 0.21
CA HIS A 211 21.76 -5.93 0.96
C HIS A 211 21.13 -4.57 1.35
N LEU A 212 20.35 -3.95 0.47
CA LEU A 212 19.62 -2.71 0.73
C LEU A 212 18.65 -2.88 1.91
N VAL A 213 17.82 -3.91 1.88
CA VAL A 213 16.83 -4.19 2.93
C VAL A 213 17.51 -4.56 4.24
N THR A 214 18.54 -5.41 4.19
CA THR A 214 19.26 -5.81 5.41
C THR A 214 19.96 -4.61 6.08
N GLY A 215 20.58 -3.73 5.29
CA GLY A 215 21.22 -2.52 5.80
C GLY A 215 20.23 -1.49 6.34
N THR A 216 19.14 -1.23 5.61
CA THR A 216 18.08 -0.28 6.03
C THR A 216 17.31 -0.72 7.28
N VAL A 217 17.08 -2.02 7.46
CA VAL A 217 16.50 -2.54 8.70
C VAL A 217 17.50 -2.38 9.86
N ALA A 218 18.79 -2.62 9.61
CA ALA A 218 19.82 -2.46 10.64
C ALA A 218 20.02 -1.00 11.07
N SER A 219 19.87 -0.03 10.16
CA SER A 219 19.93 1.40 10.47
C SER A 219 18.65 1.95 11.12
N GLY A 220 17.56 1.16 11.14
CA GLY A 220 16.25 1.59 11.63
C GLY A 220 15.47 2.46 10.65
N ALA A 221 16.01 2.73 9.45
CA ALA A 221 15.34 3.51 8.41
C ALA A 221 14.15 2.76 7.80
N LEU A 222 14.23 1.43 7.68
CA LEU A 222 13.09 0.57 7.31
C LEU A 222 12.55 -0.09 8.58
N ARG A 223 11.32 0.26 8.97
CA ARG A 223 10.70 -0.20 10.21
C ARG A 223 9.25 -0.62 10.02
N GLU A 224 8.82 -1.58 10.82
CA GLU A 224 7.43 -2.03 10.87
C GLU A 224 6.60 -1.05 11.71
N VAL A 225 5.55 -0.50 11.11
CA VAL A 225 4.55 0.34 11.76
C VAL A 225 3.20 -0.30 11.48
N GLU A 226 2.52 -0.75 12.54
CA GLU A 226 1.18 -1.33 12.43
C GLU A 226 1.07 -2.51 11.45
N GLY A 227 2.07 -3.40 11.43
CA GLY A 227 2.10 -4.58 10.54
C GLY A 227 2.52 -4.27 9.09
N ILE A 228 2.91 -3.03 8.79
CA ILE A 228 3.39 -2.60 7.47
C ILE A 228 4.80 -2.01 7.60
N TRP A 229 5.72 -2.53 6.82
CA TRP A 229 7.08 -2.00 6.72
C TRP A 229 7.12 -0.72 5.90
N GLN A 230 7.71 0.32 6.47
CA GLN A 230 7.79 1.67 5.92
C GLN A 230 9.24 2.16 5.96
N LEU A 231 9.72 2.68 4.83
CA LEU A 231 11.01 3.34 4.71
C LEU A 231 10.83 4.82 5.09
N ARG A 232 11.49 5.23 6.18
CA ARG A 232 11.45 6.58 6.75
C ARG A 232 12.89 7.01 7.07
N GLY A 233 13.68 7.25 6.02
CA GLY A 233 15.07 7.66 6.15
C GLY A 233 15.89 7.38 4.88
N GLU A 234 17.21 7.61 4.98
CA GLU A 234 18.16 7.25 3.94
C GLU A 234 18.32 5.73 3.84
N VAL A 235 18.57 5.27 2.62
CA VAL A 235 18.79 3.86 2.35
C VAL A 235 20.21 3.51 2.81
N ALA A 236 20.36 2.43 3.57
CA ALA A 236 21.65 1.98 4.07
C ALA A 236 22.05 0.65 3.42
N LEU A 237 23.30 0.57 2.96
CA LEU A 237 23.90 -0.66 2.44
C LEU A 237 24.56 -1.46 3.57
N THR A 238 24.61 -2.78 3.42
CA THR A 238 25.46 -3.61 4.31
C THR A 238 26.94 -3.36 4.03
N PRO A 239 27.84 -3.52 5.03
CA PRO A 239 29.28 -3.38 4.84
C PRO A 239 29.88 -4.26 3.73
N GLN A 240 29.32 -5.46 3.53
CA GLN A 240 29.79 -6.42 2.52
C GLN A 240 29.61 -5.91 1.09
N LEU A 241 28.40 -5.43 0.75
CA LEU A 241 28.13 -4.88 -0.57
C LEU A 241 28.86 -3.54 -0.77
N SER A 242 28.91 -2.69 0.25
CA SER A 242 29.71 -1.45 0.21
C SER A 242 31.15 -1.77 -0.16
N THR A 243 31.81 -2.70 0.56
CA THR A 243 33.22 -3.07 0.31
C THR A 243 33.47 -3.56 -1.11
N LEU A 244 32.55 -4.36 -1.69
CA LEU A 244 32.69 -4.87 -3.05
C LEU A 244 32.57 -3.75 -4.09
N ILE A 245 31.59 -2.87 -3.92
CA ILE A 245 31.41 -1.72 -4.82
C ILE A 245 32.57 -0.73 -4.62
N ASP A 246 32.97 -0.45 -3.39
CA ASP A 246 34.11 0.39 -3.04
C ASP A 246 35.40 -0.12 -3.69
N GLN A 247 35.66 -1.43 -3.70
CA GLN A 247 36.81 -2.02 -4.38
C GLN A 247 36.77 -1.80 -5.89
N HIS A 248 35.61 -1.99 -6.51
CA HIS A 248 35.42 -1.73 -7.94
C HIS A 248 35.62 -0.25 -8.26
N LEU A 249 34.97 0.64 -7.50
CA LEU A 249 35.06 2.09 -7.69
C LEU A 249 36.46 2.62 -7.41
N SER A 250 37.18 2.05 -6.43
CA SER A 250 38.57 2.44 -6.12
C SER A 250 39.57 2.10 -7.22
N ALA A 251 39.25 1.12 -8.08
CA ALA A 251 40.06 0.79 -9.25
C ALA A 251 39.87 1.79 -10.41
N LEU A 252 38.80 2.59 -10.39
CA LEU A 252 38.56 3.62 -11.40
C LEU A 252 39.50 4.82 -11.19
N PRO A 253 39.99 5.46 -12.26
CA PRO A 253 40.73 6.73 -12.19
C PRO A 253 40.04 7.81 -11.36
N ASP A 254 40.82 8.65 -10.67
CA ASP A 254 40.35 9.72 -9.78
C ASP A 254 39.36 10.68 -10.46
N GLN A 255 39.56 10.95 -11.76
CA GLN A 255 38.69 11.80 -12.56
C GLN A 255 37.27 11.21 -12.69
N ILE A 256 37.16 9.90 -12.92
CA ILE A 256 35.87 9.18 -13.01
C ILE A 256 35.20 9.11 -11.64
N ARG A 257 35.97 8.86 -10.57
CA ARG A 257 35.44 8.90 -9.20
C ARG A 257 34.91 10.28 -8.82
N THR A 258 35.50 11.34 -9.36
CA THR A 258 35.03 12.72 -9.15
C THR A 258 33.72 12.99 -9.88
N VAL A 259 33.54 12.47 -11.11
CA VAL A 259 32.24 12.50 -11.82
C VAL A 259 31.15 11.81 -10.98
N LEU A 260 31.43 10.59 -10.50
CA LEU A 260 30.50 9.86 -9.63
C LEU A 260 30.24 10.58 -8.30
N ALA A 261 31.23 11.31 -7.76
CA ALA A 261 31.05 12.10 -6.55
C ALA A 261 30.08 13.29 -6.76
N TYR A 262 30.10 13.95 -7.92
CA TYR A 262 29.12 14.97 -8.25
C TYR A 262 27.72 14.37 -8.46
N LEU A 263 27.61 13.26 -9.19
CA LEU A 263 26.34 12.53 -9.35
C LEU A 263 25.80 11.99 -8.02
N ALA A 264 26.66 11.67 -7.06
CA ALA A 264 26.27 11.28 -5.70
C ALA A 264 25.67 12.44 -4.89
N ILE A 265 26.02 13.69 -5.22
CA ILE A 265 25.44 14.89 -4.60
C ILE A 265 24.11 15.26 -5.26
N GLU A 266 24.03 15.23 -6.58
CA GLU A 266 22.85 15.59 -7.35
C GLU A 266 22.75 14.72 -8.61
N GLU A 267 21.58 14.14 -8.86
CA GLU A 267 21.32 13.27 -10.01
C GLU A 267 19.92 13.55 -10.60
N PRO A 268 19.77 13.63 -11.94
CA PRO A 268 20.86 13.61 -12.92
C PRO A 268 21.50 14.99 -13.14
N LEU A 269 22.66 14.99 -13.81
CA LEU A 269 23.39 16.20 -14.21
C LEU A 269 23.55 16.26 -15.74
N THR A 270 23.64 17.45 -16.31
CA THR A 270 23.92 17.59 -17.75
C THR A 270 25.40 17.33 -18.04
N VAL A 271 25.72 16.87 -19.26
CA VAL A 271 27.11 16.77 -19.73
C VAL A 271 27.81 18.13 -19.64
N ALA A 272 27.11 19.22 -19.93
CA ALA A 272 27.64 20.58 -19.84
C ALA A 272 28.00 20.99 -18.41
N ASP A 273 27.19 20.62 -17.41
CA ASP A 273 27.50 20.91 -16.01
C ASP A 273 28.68 20.10 -15.51
N LEU A 274 28.71 18.80 -15.80
CA LEU A 274 29.83 17.95 -15.40
C LEU A 274 31.13 18.35 -16.10
N SER A 275 31.09 18.65 -17.39
CA SER A 275 32.27 19.08 -18.16
C SER A 275 32.92 20.34 -17.57
N ASP A 276 32.12 21.28 -17.09
CA ASP A 276 32.61 22.51 -16.47
C ASP A 276 33.10 22.30 -15.02
N LEU A 277 32.54 21.32 -14.29
CA LEU A 277 32.92 21.01 -12.91
C LEU A 277 34.17 20.12 -12.80
N VAL A 278 34.42 19.28 -13.81
CA VAL A 278 35.59 18.42 -13.90
C VAL A 278 36.37 18.66 -15.20
N SER A 279 36.04 17.95 -16.28
CA SER A 279 36.46 18.21 -17.66
C SER A 279 35.60 17.37 -18.62
N PRO A 280 35.47 17.75 -19.90
CA PRO A 280 34.79 16.92 -20.91
C PRO A 280 35.38 15.50 -21.01
N GLU A 281 36.72 15.39 -20.98
CA GLU A 281 37.44 14.12 -21.09
C GLU A 281 37.15 13.19 -19.91
N ALA A 282 36.92 13.76 -18.71
CA ALA A 282 36.54 12.97 -17.54
C ALA A 282 35.13 12.35 -17.68
N VAL A 283 34.19 13.06 -18.33
CA VAL A 283 32.84 12.56 -18.59
C VAL A 283 32.88 11.46 -19.65
N GLU A 284 33.61 11.67 -20.75
CA GLU A 284 33.82 10.65 -21.80
C GLU A 284 34.52 9.41 -21.24
N ALA A 285 35.55 9.59 -20.40
CA ALA A 285 36.24 8.48 -19.75
C ALA A 285 35.31 7.71 -18.79
N ALA A 286 34.39 8.41 -18.11
CA ALA A 286 33.42 7.78 -17.22
C ALA A 286 32.40 6.94 -18.00
N GLU A 287 31.93 7.42 -19.15
CA GLU A 287 31.04 6.68 -20.05
C GLU A 287 31.75 5.45 -20.64
N ALA A 288 32.97 5.64 -21.17
CA ALA A 288 33.78 4.55 -21.73
C ALA A 288 34.14 3.48 -20.69
N ALA A 289 34.29 3.86 -19.42
CA ALA A 289 34.52 2.93 -18.32
C ALA A 289 33.24 2.24 -17.81
N GLY A 290 32.06 2.58 -18.34
CA GLY A 290 30.77 2.07 -17.88
C GLY A 290 30.41 2.53 -16.45
N ALA A 291 30.97 3.64 -15.99
CA ALA A 291 30.63 4.23 -14.70
C ALA A 291 29.37 5.10 -14.77
N VAL A 292 29.10 5.68 -15.93
CA VAL A 292 27.91 6.50 -16.23
C VAL A 292 27.28 6.08 -17.55
N THR A 293 26.00 6.39 -17.72
CA THR A 293 25.28 6.33 -19.00
C THR A 293 24.83 7.73 -19.39
N VAL A 294 24.74 7.99 -20.69
CA VAL A 294 24.30 9.29 -21.22
C VAL A 294 23.04 9.07 -22.04
N ASP A 295 21.97 9.79 -21.67
CA ASP A 295 20.68 9.76 -22.36
C ASP A 295 20.38 11.13 -22.98
N GLU A 296 19.73 11.13 -24.15
CA GLU A 296 19.23 12.36 -24.77
C GLU A 296 17.87 12.75 -24.16
N ARG A 297 17.76 13.97 -23.61
CA ARG A 297 16.49 14.57 -23.18
C ARG A 297 16.27 15.91 -23.86
N GLY A 298 15.51 15.88 -24.96
CA GLY A 298 15.27 17.09 -25.75
C GLY A 298 16.56 17.55 -26.43
N ALA A 299 17.06 18.73 -26.07
CA ALA A 299 18.32 19.28 -26.59
C ALA A 299 19.54 19.02 -25.69
N ASP A 300 19.32 18.48 -24.47
CA ASP A 300 20.37 18.28 -23.47
C ASP A 300 20.80 16.80 -23.40
N LEU A 301 22.10 16.60 -23.19
CA LEU A 301 22.68 15.29 -22.84
C LEU A 301 22.72 15.16 -21.32
N ILE A 302 22.06 14.13 -20.80
CA ILE A 302 21.88 13.89 -19.37
C ILE A 302 22.71 12.70 -18.94
N VAL A 303 23.53 12.88 -17.92
CA VAL A 303 24.41 11.85 -17.35
C VAL A 303 23.74 11.24 -16.13
N HIS A 304 23.63 9.91 -16.16
CA HIS A 304 23.18 9.05 -15.07
C HIS A 304 24.34 8.16 -14.61
N PRO A 305 24.45 7.78 -13.33
CA PRO A 305 25.33 6.67 -12.98
C PRO A 305 24.86 5.41 -13.69
N ALA A 306 25.81 4.59 -14.16
CA ALA A 306 25.47 3.34 -14.84
C ALA A 306 24.74 2.35 -13.91
N HIS A 307 24.82 2.57 -12.59
CA HIS A 307 24.01 1.87 -11.60
C HIS A 307 23.76 2.75 -10.36
N PRO A 308 22.53 2.85 -9.82
CA PRO A 308 22.20 3.69 -8.65
C PRO A 308 23.04 3.40 -7.38
N LEU A 309 23.50 2.15 -7.23
CA LEU A 309 24.39 1.79 -6.12
C LEU A 309 25.77 2.45 -6.15
N TYR A 310 26.25 2.90 -7.32
CA TYR A 310 27.54 3.60 -7.41
C TYR A 310 27.45 4.93 -6.67
N THR A 311 26.40 5.71 -6.94
CA THR A 311 26.18 6.99 -6.26
C THR A 311 25.84 6.79 -4.79
N GLU A 312 25.10 5.74 -4.41
CA GLU A 312 24.82 5.44 -2.99
C GLU A 312 26.09 5.09 -2.21
N THR A 313 26.97 4.26 -2.79
CA THR A 313 28.24 3.88 -2.17
C THR A 313 29.18 5.08 -2.05
N VAL A 314 29.32 5.87 -3.12
CA VAL A 314 30.13 7.10 -3.09
C VAL A 314 29.58 8.09 -2.06
N ARG A 315 28.26 8.30 -2.03
CA ARG A 315 27.60 9.20 -1.06
C ARG A 315 27.91 8.80 0.38
N ALA A 316 27.84 7.51 0.70
CA ALA A 316 28.17 6.98 2.01
C ALA A 316 29.65 7.20 2.39
N GLY A 317 30.57 7.02 1.44
CA GLY A 317 32.02 7.20 1.62
C GLY A 317 32.50 8.65 1.68
N LEU A 318 31.77 9.61 1.11
CA LEU A 318 32.15 11.02 1.12
C LEU A 318 32.10 11.61 2.55
N GLY A 319 33.19 12.24 2.99
CA GLY A 319 33.23 12.99 4.25
C GLY A 319 32.38 14.27 4.21
N ARG A 320 31.94 14.76 5.37
CA ARG A 320 31.06 15.95 5.48
C ARG A 320 31.63 17.19 4.78
N LEU A 321 32.93 17.44 4.91
CA LEU A 321 33.61 18.58 4.28
C LEU A 321 33.65 18.46 2.74
N THR A 322 33.94 17.26 2.23
CA THR A 322 33.95 17.00 0.78
C THR A 322 32.56 17.16 0.18
N ARG A 323 31.51 16.60 0.81
CA ARG A 323 30.12 16.81 0.37
C ARG A 323 29.76 18.30 0.33
N ARG A 324 30.15 19.04 1.37
CA ARG A 324 29.92 20.48 1.44
C ARG A 324 30.65 21.23 0.32
N SER A 325 31.89 20.85 0.00
CA SER A 325 32.67 21.45 -1.09
C SER A 325 32.07 21.17 -2.47
N LEU A 326 31.67 19.93 -2.74
CA LEU A 326 31.04 19.54 -4.01
C LEU A 326 29.70 20.26 -4.21
N ARG A 327 28.87 20.36 -3.15
CA ARG A 327 27.64 21.17 -3.17
C ARG A 327 27.92 22.63 -3.50
N THR A 328 28.94 23.25 -2.89
CA THR A 328 29.32 24.63 -3.18
C THR A 328 29.70 24.83 -4.65
N ALA A 329 30.46 23.90 -5.24
CA ALA A 329 30.85 23.98 -6.65
C ALA A 329 29.63 23.89 -7.59
N LEU A 330 28.71 22.95 -7.33
CA LEU A 330 27.44 22.83 -8.06
C LEU A 330 26.59 24.09 -7.94
N VAL A 331 26.42 24.63 -6.72
CA VAL A 331 25.66 25.86 -6.47
C VAL A 331 26.29 27.03 -7.23
N ALA A 332 27.61 27.20 -7.16
CA ALA A 332 28.31 28.27 -7.87
C ALA A 332 28.15 28.18 -9.39
N ARG A 333 27.98 26.97 -9.95
CA ARG A 333 27.70 26.74 -11.36
C ARG A 333 26.25 27.09 -11.69
N TRP A 334 25.30 26.52 -10.98
CA TRP A 334 23.87 26.68 -11.25
C TRP A 334 23.37 28.09 -10.97
N SER A 335 23.91 28.79 -9.96
CA SER A 335 23.57 30.20 -9.70
C SER A 335 23.97 31.17 -10.81
N ARG A 336 24.77 30.76 -11.80
CA ARG A 336 25.10 31.59 -12.98
C ARG A 336 23.93 31.73 -13.95
N ARG A 337 22.96 30.82 -13.89
CA ARG A 337 21.75 30.84 -14.71
C ARG A 337 20.56 31.06 -13.78
N PRO A 338 19.64 31.98 -14.08
CA PRO A 338 18.41 32.07 -13.30
C PRO A 338 17.64 30.74 -13.43
N PRO A 339 17.03 30.24 -12.35
CA PRO A 339 16.20 29.04 -12.44
C PRO A 339 14.98 29.32 -13.33
N ASP A 340 14.73 28.44 -14.30
CA ASP A 340 13.64 28.62 -15.28
C ASP A 340 12.26 28.30 -14.69
N ASN A 341 12.22 27.45 -13.65
CA ASN A 341 10.99 27.02 -13.00
C ASN A 341 11.18 26.82 -11.48
N VAL A 342 10.08 26.53 -10.78
CA VAL A 342 10.05 26.31 -9.33
C VAL A 342 10.89 25.09 -8.91
N SER A 343 10.89 24.02 -9.71
CA SER A 343 11.68 22.81 -9.43
C SER A 343 13.17 23.12 -9.40
N ASP A 344 13.68 23.87 -10.38
CA ASP A 344 15.09 24.27 -10.44
C ASP A 344 15.48 25.16 -9.26
N ARG A 345 14.59 26.08 -8.86
CA ARG A 345 14.78 26.92 -7.68
C ARG A 345 14.87 26.09 -6.40
N LEU A 346 13.97 25.12 -6.23
CA LEU A 346 13.95 24.24 -5.05
C LEU A 346 15.16 23.32 -5.01
N ARG A 347 15.58 22.73 -6.15
CA ARG A 347 16.81 21.92 -6.25
C ARG A 347 18.03 22.75 -5.87
N LEU A 348 18.14 23.98 -6.40
CA LEU A 348 19.23 24.89 -6.05
C LEU A 348 19.23 25.23 -4.55
N ALA A 349 18.07 25.55 -3.96
CA ALA A 349 17.95 25.83 -2.53
C ALA A 349 18.33 24.61 -1.67
N ALA A 350 17.88 23.41 -2.05
CA ALA A 350 18.19 22.14 -1.38
C ALA A 350 19.70 21.84 -1.34
N LEU A 351 20.40 22.13 -2.44
CA LEU A 351 21.86 22.03 -2.53
C LEU A 351 22.54 23.12 -1.71
N ALA A 352 22.08 24.36 -1.84
CA ALA A 352 22.72 25.54 -1.28
C ALA A 352 22.65 25.59 0.26
N VAL A 353 21.55 25.15 0.89
CA VAL A 353 21.35 25.25 2.35
C VAL A 353 22.47 24.58 3.16
N ASN A 354 23.08 23.53 2.61
CA ASN A 354 24.17 22.78 3.23
C ASN A 354 25.54 23.03 2.56
N SER A 355 25.66 24.07 1.74
CA SER A 355 26.89 24.49 1.07
C SER A 355 27.72 25.42 1.96
N GLN A 356 28.86 25.92 1.45
CA GLN A 356 29.64 26.96 2.13
C GLN A 356 29.00 28.36 1.99
N THR A 357 28.09 28.52 1.03
CA THR A 357 27.40 29.77 0.72
C THR A 357 25.88 29.53 0.76
N PRO A 358 25.29 29.30 1.95
CA PRO A 358 23.86 29.07 2.05
C PRO A 358 23.06 30.31 1.61
N PRO A 359 21.84 30.15 1.09
CA PRO A 359 20.98 31.28 0.75
C PRO A 359 20.64 32.09 2.01
N PRO A 360 20.29 33.38 1.84
CA PRO A 360 19.72 34.18 2.92
C PRO A 360 18.50 33.53 3.56
N ALA A 361 18.30 33.77 4.87
CA ALA A 361 17.16 33.23 5.61
C ALA A 361 15.80 33.53 4.95
N THR A 362 15.63 34.72 4.33
CA THR A 362 14.40 35.10 3.61
C THR A 362 14.09 34.16 2.45
N ASP A 363 15.11 33.73 1.71
CA ASP A 363 14.96 32.87 0.54
C ASP A 363 14.70 31.43 0.98
N LEU A 364 15.34 30.98 2.06
CA LEU A 364 15.07 29.69 2.69
C LEU A 364 13.64 29.59 3.24
N ILE A 365 13.12 30.67 3.83
CA ILE A 365 11.71 30.73 4.26
C ILE A 365 10.78 30.60 3.05
N ALA A 366 10.98 31.39 2.00
CA ALA A 366 10.13 31.34 0.80
C ALA A 366 10.16 29.95 0.14
N THR A 367 11.36 29.40 -0.09
CA THR A 367 11.53 28.08 -0.73
C THR A 367 11.05 26.93 0.15
N SER A 368 11.09 27.04 1.48
CA SER A 368 10.49 26.05 2.37
C SER A 368 8.98 25.95 2.19
N TRP A 369 8.29 27.09 2.06
CA TRP A 369 6.86 27.11 1.78
C TRP A 369 6.55 26.57 0.38
N GLU A 370 7.31 26.97 -0.64
CA GLU A 370 7.16 26.45 -2.02
C GLU A 370 7.30 24.92 -2.07
N ALA A 371 8.30 24.35 -1.36
CA ALA A 371 8.47 22.90 -1.26
C ALA A 371 7.24 22.22 -0.64
N MET A 372 6.73 22.77 0.47
CA MET A 372 5.54 22.25 1.14
C MET A 372 4.27 22.37 0.28
N GLN A 373 4.15 23.41 -0.54
CA GLN A 373 3.04 23.54 -1.51
C GLN A 373 3.04 22.43 -2.55
N LEU A 374 4.22 21.99 -2.97
CA LEU A 374 4.39 20.86 -3.88
C LEU A 374 4.32 19.50 -3.18
N GLY A 375 4.14 19.48 -1.85
CA GLY A 375 3.97 18.27 -1.04
C GLY A 375 5.26 17.79 -0.34
N ASP A 376 6.41 18.39 -0.62
CA ASP A 376 7.70 17.89 -0.11
C ASP A 376 8.00 18.44 1.28
N LEU A 377 7.43 17.76 2.28
CA LEU A 377 7.56 18.13 3.69
C LEU A 377 8.99 17.97 4.23
N LEU A 378 9.75 17.02 3.69
CA LEU A 378 11.12 16.75 4.13
C LEU A 378 12.07 17.83 3.64
N LEU A 379 11.94 18.21 2.36
CA LEU A 379 12.68 19.35 1.83
C LEU A 379 12.25 20.65 2.53
N GLY A 380 10.95 20.86 2.73
CA GLY A 380 10.42 21.99 3.48
C GLY A 380 11.03 22.10 4.89
N GLU A 381 11.10 20.99 5.64
CA GLU A 381 11.76 20.94 6.94
C GLU A 381 13.25 21.27 6.83
N GLN A 382 13.97 20.69 5.88
CA GLN A 382 15.41 20.92 5.71
C GLN A 382 15.70 22.40 5.47
N LEU A 383 14.96 23.05 4.57
CA LEU A 383 15.11 24.47 4.25
C LEU A 383 14.74 25.34 5.45
N ALA A 384 13.64 25.02 6.16
CA ALA A 384 13.20 25.76 7.32
C ALA A 384 14.17 25.66 8.51
N ARG A 385 14.80 24.49 8.73
CA ARG A 385 15.89 24.34 9.71
C ARG A 385 17.10 25.21 9.34
N GLY A 386 17.43 25.30 8.05
CA GLY A 386 18.46 26.19 7.55
C GLY A 386 18.15 27.66 7.83
N ALA A 387 16.91 28.09 7.62
CA ALA A 387 16.46 29.46 7.93
C ALA A 387 16.55 29.77 9.43
N LEU A 388 16.05 28.86 10.28
CA LEU A 388 16.07 29.02 11.73
C LEU A 388 17.50 29.03 12.30
N GLY A 389 18.43 28.30 11.67
CA GLY A 389 19.85 28.34 12.02
C GLY A 389 20.53 29.70 11.73
N GLN A 390 19.93 30.55 10.88
CA GLN A 390 20.43 31.88 10.55
C GLN A 390 19.65 33.00 11.24
N SER A 391 18.39 32.79 11.58
CA SER A 391 17.47 33.82 12.06
C SER A 391 16.47 33.25 13.07
N ASP A 392 16.39 33.89 14.24
CA ASP A 392 15.49 33.49 15.31
C ASP A 392 14.16 34.26 15.29
N THR A 393 13.63 34.57 14.11
CA THR A 393 12.35 35.29 13.96
C THR A 393 11.15 34.34 13.96
N LEU A 394 9.94 34.87 14.17
CA LEU A 394 8.70 34.09 13.97
C LEU A 394 8.62 33.56 12.53
N ALA A 395 8.95 34.39 11.53
CA ALA A 395 8.93 34.01 10.11
C ALA A 395 9.82 32.79 9.79
N ALA A 396 10.95 32.62 10.47
CA ALA A 396 11.82 31.44 10.32
C ALA A 396 11.26 30.19 11.02
N ARG A 397 10.53 30.36 12.13
CA ARG A 397 9.91 29.26 12.88
C ARG A 397 8.66 28.69 12.23
N LEU A 398 7.84 29.54 11.62
CA LEU A 398 6.56 29.14 11.04
C LEU A 398 6.64 27.97 10.04
N PRO A 399 7.48 28.02 8.98
CA PRO A 399 7.58 26.90 8.05
C PRO A 399 8.09 25.62 8.72
N LEU A 400 9.02 25.73 9.68
CA LEU A 400 9.52 24.56 10.42
C LEU A 400 8.41 23.91 11.26
N ALA A 401 7.64 24.71 11.99
CA ALA A 401 6.53 24.22 12.79
C ALA A 401 5.47 23.51 11.93
N HIS A 402 5.13 24.07 10.75
CA HIS A 402 4.19 23.43 9.83
C HIS A 402 4.76 22.13 9.26
N ALA A 403 6.02 22.11 8.81
CA ALA A 403 6.65 20.93 8.26
C ALA A 403 6.70 19.78 9.27
N LEU A 404 7.02 20.08 10.54
CA LEU A 404 7.01 19.11 11.64
C LEU A 404 5.59 18.62 11.95
N ALA A 405 4.63 19.52 12.10
CA ALA A 405 3.25 19.17 12.42
C ALA A 405 2.64 18.28 11.32
N TRP A 406 2.86 18.60 10.04
CA TRP A 406 2.30 17.81 8.93
C TRP A 406 2.96 16.44 8.76
N GLN A 407 4.16 16.26 9.28
CA GLN A 407 4.82 14.95 9.42
C GLN A 407 4.38 14.18 10.69
N GLY A 408 3.42 14.70 11.47
CA GLY A 408 2.97 14.07 12.72
C GLY A 408 3.85 14.34 13.94
N ARG A 409 4.88 15.18 13.82
CA ARG A 409 5.83 15.51 14.89
C ARG A 409 5.34 16.68 15.74
N GLY A 410 4.12 16.54 16.26
CA GLY A 410 3.40 17.63 16.92
C GLY A 410 4.11 18.24 18.12
N ARG A 411 4.78 17.41 18.94
CA ARG A 411 5.54 17.90 20.10
C ARG A 411 6.71 18.80 19.68
N GLU A 412 7.45 18.41 18.65
CA GLU A 412 8.56 19.22 18.14
C GLU A 412 8.07 20.52 17.48
N ALA A 413 6.93 20.47 16.76
CA ALA A 413 6.27 21.67 16.27
C ALA A 413 5.84 22.59 17.42
N ASP A 414 5.35 22.00 18.51
CA ASP A 414 4.92 22.72 19.70
C ASP A 414 6.08 23.43 20.39
N ASP A 415 7.22 22.76 20.53
CA ASP A 415 8.47 23.29 21.09
C ASP A 415 8.99 24.47 20.26
N VAL A 416 8.98 24.36 18.93
CA VAL A 416 9.39 25.44 18.02
C VAL A 416 8.54 26.69 18.23
N LEU A 417 7.22 26.54 18.36
CA LEU A 417 6.30 27.66 18.56
C LEU A 417 6.29 28.18 20.01
N ALA A 418 6.56 27.34 21.01
CA ALA A 418 6.60 27.71 22.43
C ALA A 418 7.77 28.66 22.76
N ALA A 419 8.81 28.69 21.92
CA ALA A 419 9.92 29.63 22.05
C ALA A 419 9.54 31.10 21.75
N VAL A 420 8.33 31.36 21.27
CA VAL A 420 7.83 32.72 20.94
C VAL A 420 7.00 33.27 22.10
N ASP A 421 7.33 34.48 22.56
CA ASP A 421 6.57 35.21 23.56
C ASP A 421 5.38 35.95 22.90
N PRO A 422 4.12 35.50 23.11
CA PRO A 422 2.95 36.07 22.43
C PRO A 422 2.63 37.50 22.86
N ASP A 423 3.16 37.97 23.99
CA ASP A 423 2.92 39.34 24.49
C ASP A 423 3.76 40.39 23.75
N ARG A 424 4.78 39.94 23.01
CA ARG A 424 5.66 40.81 22.20
C ARG A 424 5.25 40.87 20.72
N LEU A 425 4.20 40.14 20.33
CA LEU A 425 3.79 40.02 18.93
C LEU A 425 2.88 41.17 18.51
N THR A 426 3.04 41.61 17.26
CA THR A 426 2.07 42.47 16.59
C THR A 426 0.75 41.70 16.38
N GLU A 427 -0.35 42.41 16.13
CA GLU A 427 -1.65 41.75 15.89
C GLU A 427 -1.59 40.74 14.72
N PHE A 428 -0.86 41.06 13.65
CA PHE A 428 -0.65 40.15 12.52
C PHE A 428 0.18 38.92 12.92
N ASP A 429 1.23 39.11 13.72
CA ASP A 429 2.07 38.01 14.19
C ASP A 429 1.35 37.11 15.20
N ILE A 430 0.43 37.65 16.02
CA ILE A 430 -0.44 36.86 16.90
C ILE A 430 -1.25 35.88 16.06
N MET A 431 -1.82 36.32 14.94
CA MET A 431 -2.56 35.44 14.04
C MET A 431 -1.65 34.36 13.46
N ALA A 432 -0.52 34.76 12.86
CA ALA A 432 0.42 33.85 12.23
C ALA A 432 0.96 32.78 13.19
N TRP A 433 1.14 33.11 14.47
CA TRP A 433 1.57 32.19 15.52
C TRP A 433 0.42 31.33 16.08
N THR A 434 -0.74 31.91 16.37
CA THR A 434 -1.84 31.23 17.08
C THR A 434 -2.46 30.13 16.23
N LEU A 435 -2.70 30.39 14.94
CA LEU A 435 -3.38 29.43 14.06
C LEU A 435 -2.65 28.07 13.99
N PRO A 436 -1.33 27.99 13.68
CA PRO A 436 -0.63 26.72 13.69
C PRO A 436 -0.47 26.14 15.09
N LYS A 437 -0.33 26.97 16.14
CA LYS A 437 -0.23 26.49 17.53
C LYS A 437 -1.51 25.77 17.96
N ALA A 438 -2.66 26.41 17.78
CA ALA A 438 -3.97 25.85 18.12
C ALA A 438 -4.28 24.61 17.26
N ALA A 439 -4.00 24.65 15.96
CA ALA A 439 -4.12 23.50 15.07
C ALA A 439 -3.29 22.30 15.55
N ASN A 440 -2.02 22.53 15.90
CA ASN A 440 -1.12 21.51 16.39
C ASN A 440 -1.61 20.89 17.71
N GLN A 441 -2.06 21.73 18.65
CA GLN A 441 -2.65 21.26 19.91
C GLN A 441 -3.90 20.41 19.67
N PHE A 442 -4.81 20.88 18.81
CA PHE A 442 -6.07 20.18 18.54
C PHE A 442 -5.84 18.79 17.91
N TRP A 443 -5.03 18.70 16.85
CA TRP A 443 -4.89 17.46 16.09
C TRP A 443 -3.68 16.62 16.49
N MET A 444 -2.50 17.23 16.62
CA MET A 444 -1.26 16.47 16.82
C MET A 444 -1.02 16.10 18.29
N LEU A 445 -1.48 16.93 19.22
CA LEU A 445 -1.37 16.67 20.66
C LEU A 445 -2.66 16.11 21.27
N SER A 446 -3.78 16.15 20.53
CA SER A 446 -5.09 15.69 21.02
C SER A 446 -5.62 16.49 22.23
N GLU A 447 -5.28 17.78 22.28
CA GLU A 447 -5.62 18.74 23.35
C GLU A 447 -6.68 19.72 22.84
N SER A 448 -7.87 19.21 22.51
CA SER A 448 -8.93 20.00 21.85
C SER A 448 -9.47 21.13 22.73
N ALA A 449 -9.61 20.91 24.04
CA ALA A 449 -10.07 21.92 24.98
C ALA A 449 -9.07 23.07 25.14
N GLU A 450 -7.78 22.73 25.24
CA GLU A 450 -6.68 23.70 25.34
C GLU A 450 -6.54 24.51 24.05
N ALA A 451 -6.69 23.87 22.89
CA ALA A 451 -6.65 24.53 21.58
C ALA A 451 -7.80 25.54 21.42
N ILE A 452 -9.03 25.17 21.79
CA ILE A 452 -10.19 26.07 21.76
C ILE A 452 -9.97 27.23 22.73
N ALA A 453 -9.53 26.94 23.96
CA ALA A 453 -9.25 27.98 24.95
C ALA A 453 -8.13 28.93 24.52
N LEU A 454 -7.08 28.44 23.84
CA LEU A 454 -6.04 29.28 23.28
C LEU A 454 -6.60 30.21 22.19
N LEU A 455 -7.39 29.65 21.27
CA LEU A 455 -7.98 30.40 20.16
C LEU A 455 -8.90 31.51 20.69
N ASP A 456 -9.78 31.19 21.65
CA ASP A 456 -10.70 32.15 22.27
C ASP A 456 -9.95 33.26 23.03
N ARG A 457 -8.92 32.92 23.81
CA ARG A 457 -8.09 33.92 24.51
C ARG A 457 -7.44 34.88 23.53
N MET A 458 -6.79 34.37 22.50
CA MET A 458 -6.08 35.21 21.52
C MET A 458 -7.03 36.01 20.64
N ARG A 459 -8.23 35.47 20.34
CA ARG A 459 -9.27 36.15 19.56
C ARG A 459 -9.67 37.51 20.14
N THR A 460 -9.62 37.68 21.47
CA THR A 460 -9.93 38.94 22.16
C THR A 460 -8.91 40.05 21.92
N ARG A 461 -7.71 39.71 21.44
CA ARG A 461 -6.64 40.65 21.12
C ARG A 461 -6.70 41.16 19.67
N LEU A 462 -7.64 40.66 18.86
CA LEU A 462 -7.76 40.95 17.43
C LEU A 462 -8.94 41.90 17.14
N HIS A 463 -8.66 42.90 16.32
CA HIS A 463 -9.59 43.94 15.88
C HIS A 463 -9.70 43.99 14.34
N GLN A 464 -8.66 43.56 13.61
CA GLN A 464 -8.67 43.53 12.16
C GLN A 464 -9.63 42.47 11.62
N PRO A 465 -10.58 42.84 10.72
CA PRO A 465 -11.55 41.89 10.18
C PRO A 465 -10.94 40.63 9.57
N ALA A 466 -9.82 40.75 8.85
CA ALA A 466 -9.13 39.61 8.24
C ALA A 466 -8.56 38.62 9.28
N ALA A 467 -8.03 39.11 10.41
CA ALA A 467 -7.51 38.25 11.47
C ALA A 467 -8.65 37.55 12.23
N VAL A 468 -9.75 38.27 12.44
CA VAL A 468 -10.99 37.73 13.01
C VAL A 468 -11.53 36.58 12.17
N THR A 469 -11.67 36.76 10.85
CA THR A 469 -12.25 35.73 9.98
C THR A 469 -11.38 34.48 9.90
N ALA A 470 -10.05 34.60 9.98
CA ALA A 470 -9.15 33.45 10.03
C ALA A 470 -9.34 32.61 11.32
N PHE A 471 -9.54 33.27 12.47
CA PHE A 471 -9.85 32.59 13.73
C PHE A 471 -11.23 31.93 13.69
N ASP A 472 -12.24 32.65 13.20
CA ASP A 472 -13.60 32.13 13.09
C ASP A 472 -13.65 30.91 12.13
N ALA A 473 -12.82 30.89 11.08
CA ALA A 473 -12.68 29.75 10.18
C ALA A 473 -12.04 28.53 10.85
N LEU A 474 -11.01 28.73 11.70
CA LEU A 474 -10.44 27.63 12.49
C LEU A 474 -11.42 27.11 13.53
N ALA A 475 -12.13 28.02 14.21
CA ALA A 475 -13.17 27.68 15.17
C ALA A 475 -14.30 26.88 14.52
N ALA A 476 -14.69 27.21 13.28
CA ALA A 476 -15.64 26.42 12.50
C ALA A 476 -15.13 24.98 12.29
N THR A 477 -13.85 24.84 11.94
CA THR A 477 -13.20 23.53 11.74
C THR A 477 -13.12 22.72 13.03
N PHE A 478 -12.84 23.37 14.18
CA PHE A 478 -12.87 22.76 15.50
C PHE A 478 -14.29 22.31 15.88
N ALA A 479 -15.30 23.14 15.67
CA ALA A 479 -16.70 22.79 15.92
C ALA A 479 -17.14 21.58 15.08
N MET A 480 -16.75 21.52 13.80
CA MET A 480 -17.04 20.37 12.95
C MET A 480 -16.40 19.09 13.51
N ASN A 481 -15.11 19.14 13.85
CA ASN A 481 -14.41 17.99 14.41
C ASN A 481 -14.86 17.63 15.83
N ALA A 482 -15.46 18.55 16.58
CA ALA A 482 -16.11 18.30 17.85
C ALA A 482 -17.53 17.69 17.71
N GLY A 483 -17.94 17.32 16.48
CA GLY A 483 -19.25 16.73 16.22
C GLY A 483 -20.41 17.74 16.23
N GLN A 484 -20.12 19.02 16.00
CA GLN A 484 -21.10 20.13 15.98
C GLN A 484 -21.21 20.75 14.59
N PRO A 485 -21.62 19.99 13.55
CA PRO A 485 -21.62 20.46 12.16
C PRO A 485 -22.55 21.65 11.92
N ARG A 486 -23.63 21.81 12.71
CA ARG A 486 -24.52 22.98 12.62
C ARG A 486 -23.79 24.27 13.02
N THR A 487 -23.16 24.28 14.19
CA THR A 487 -22.35 25.40 14.67
C THR A 487 -21.18 25.68 13.74
N ALA A 488 -20.55 24.63 13.20
CA ALA A 488 -19.50 24.75 12.21
C ALA A 488 -19.99 25.47 10.94
N LEU A 489 -21.15 25.10 10.42
CA LEU A 489 -21.74 25.71 9.23
C LEU A 489 -22.13 27.18 9.47
N GLU A 490 -22.64 27.52 10.65
CA GLU A 490 -22.94 28.91 11.03
C GLU A 490 -21.69 29.79 11.09
N LEU A 491 -20.60 29.29 11.69
CA LEU A 491 -19.31 29.97 11.75
C LEU A 491 -18.70 30.12 10.36
N ALA A 492 -18.63 29.03 9.59
CA ALA A 492 -18.10 29.03 8.24
C ALA A 492 -18.90 29.96 7.32
N GLY A 493 -20.23 29.96 7.43
CA GLY A 493 -21.11 30.84 6.67
C GLY A 493 -20.80 32.31 6.88
N ARG A 494 -20.55 32.75 8.13
CA ARG A 494 -20.13 34.13 8.43
C ARG A 494 -18.82 34.51 7.75
N VAL A 495 -17.83 33.62 7.77
CA VAL A 495 -16.54 33.84 7.09
C VAL A 495 -16.74 33.95 5.57
N LEU A 496 -17.52 33.05 4.99
CA LEU A 496 -17.81 33.05 3.55
C LEU A 496 -18.68 34.25 3.14
N GLN A 497 -19.52 34.80 4.00
CA GLN A 497 -20.30 35.99 3.65
C GLN A 497 -19.50 37.29 3.75
N THR A 498 -18.34 37.27 4.40
CA THR A 498 -17.46 38.45 4.56
C THR A 498 -16.59 38.63 3.32
N PRO A 499 -16.75 39.72 2.53
CA PRO A 499 -15.98 39.94 1.30
C PRO A 499 -14.47 40.09 1.51
N GLU A 500 -14.05 40.62 2.67
CA GLU A 500 -12.64 40.88 3.01
C GLU A 500 -11.91 39.64 3.57
N SER A 501 -12.55 38.47 3.58
CA SER A 501 -11.93 37.22 4.06
C SER A 501 -10.76 36.80 3.17
N GLN A 502 -9.61 36.51 3.79
CA GLN A 502 -8.41 36.03 3.10
C GLN A 502 -8.58 34.58 2.61
N ASP A 503 -7.83 34.21 1.57
CA ASP A 503 -7.90 32.89 0.92
C ASP A 503 -7.78 31.71 1.90
N LEU A 504 -6.88 31.77 2.89
CA LEU A 504 -6.75 30.71 3.88
C LEU A 504 -8.00 30.56 4.76
N ALA A 505 -8.61 31.67 5.18
CA ALA A 505 -9.85 31.67 5.96
C ALA A 505 -11.02 31.14 5.11
N VAL A 506 -11.10 31.56 3.85
CA VAL A 506 -12.07 31.05 2.88
C VAL A 506 -11.89 29.54 2.67
N ALA A 507 -10.66 29.05 2.54
CA ALA A 507 -10.37 27.63 2.37
C ALA A 507 -10.83 26.78 3.56
N TRP A 508 -10.51 27.19 4.79
CA TRP A 508 -10.99 26.50 6.01
C TRP A 508 -12.51 26.52 6.14
N ALA A 509 -13.11 27.69 5.96
CA ALA A 509 -14.55 27.85 6.07
C ALA A 509 -15.29 27.04 4.97
N ALA A 510 -14.83 27.12 3.73
CA ALA A 510 -15.40 26.38 2.62
C ALA A 510 -15.28 24.86 2.81
N ALA A 511 -14.09 24.36 3.17
CA ALA A 511 -13.91 22.93 3.43
C ALA A 511 -14.81 22.42 4.56
N THR A 512 -14.93 23.21 5.64
CA THR A 512 -15.82 22.92 6.76
C THR A 512 -17.29 22.92 6.34
N ALA A 513 -17.72 23.94 5.59
CA ALA A 513 -19.08 24.08 5.11
C ALA A 513 -19.44 22.95 4.14
N THR A 514 -18.58 22.64 3.17
CA THR A 514 -18.80 21.55 2.21
C THR A 514 -19.05 20.21 2.91
N LEU A 515 -18.17 19.81 3.84
CA LEU A 515 -18.33 18.52 4.53
C LEU A 515 -19.53 18.55 5.49
N SER A 516 -19.75 19.64 6.22
CA SER A 516 -20.88 19.78 7.15
C SER A 516 -22.21 19.74 6.40
N SER A 517 -22.37 20.50 5.31
CA SER A 517 -23.57 20.50 4.47
C SER A 517 -23.83 19.12 3.88
N ALA A 518 -22.81 18.43 3.37
CA ALA A 518 -22.96 17.06 2.85
C ALA A 518 -23.44 16.08 3.93
N ARG A 519 -22.87 16.13 5.14
CA ARG A 519 -23.25 15.22 6.25
C ARG A 519 -24.62 15.57 6.84
N MET A 520 -25.01 16.84 6.82
CA MET A 520 -26.33 17.33 7.25
C MET A 520 -27.41 17.20 6.16
N ALA A 521 -27.09 16.61 5.01
CA ALA A 521 -27.99 16.45 3.87
C ALA A 521 -28.46 17.76 3.18
N ARG A 522 -27.70 18.84 3.31
CA ARG A 522 -27.89 20.11 2.59
C ARG A 522 -27.14 20.09 1.26
N PHE A 523 -27.59 19.22 0.35
CA PHE A 523 -26.79 18.89 -0.83
C PHE A 523 -26.64 20.06 -1.81
N ASP A 524 -27.64 20.91 -1.94
CA ASP A 524 -27.66 22.10 -2.81
C ASP A 524 -26.50 23.07 -2.51
N GLU A 525 -26.13 23.22 -1.23
CA GLU A 525 -25.04 24.10 -0.79
C GLU A 525 -23.62 23.54 -1.10
N VAL A 526 -23.48 22.22 -1.26
CA VAL A 526 -22.17 21.52 -1.30
C VAL A 526 -21.26 22.03 -2.41
N GLU A 527 -21.77 22.11 -3.65
CA GLU A 527 -20.95 22.54 -4.80
C GLU A 527 -20.61 24.03 -4.74
N THR A 528 -21.50 24.86 -4.22
CA THR A 528 -21.23 26.29 -4.03
C THR A 528 -20.10 26.50 -3.02
N HIS A 529 -20.12 25.79 -1.90
CA HIS A 529 -19.03 25.84 -0.92
C HIS A 529 -17.74 25.24 -1.49
N ALA A 530 -17.82 24.09 -2.18
CA ALA A 530 -16.65 23.41 -2.74
C ALA A 530 -15.94 24.29 -3.78
N ALA A 531 -16.68 24.85 -4.73
CA ALA A 531 -16.14 25.73 -5.76
C ALA A 531 -15.43 26.95 -5.14
N ARG A 532 -15.99 27.50 -4.06
CA ARG A 532 -15.39 28.63 -3.36
C ARG A 532 -14.09 28.27 -2.63
N GLY A 533 -14.02 27.09 -2.02
CA GLY A 533 -12.81 26.60 -1.37
C GLY A 533 -11.70 26.27 -2.36
N LEU A 534 -12.03 25.61 -3.48
CA LEU A 534 -11.07 25.24 -4.52
C LEU A 534 -10.55 26.45 -5.32
N ALA A 535 -11.31 27.54 -5.38
CA ALA A 535 -10.87 28.78 -6.00
C ALA A 535 -9.89 29.59 -5.11
N ALA A 536 -9.86 29.33 -3.80
CA ALA A 536 -8.96 30.03 -2.88
C ALA A 536 -7.53 29.47 -2.99
N GLN A 537 -6.52 30.34 -3.03
CA GLN A 537 -5.12 29.91 -3.08
C GLN A 537 -4.67 29.45 -1.70
N HIS A 538 -4.67 28.13 -1.47
CA HIS A 538 -4.23 27.57 -0.18
C HIS A 538 -3.34 26.33 -0.32
N PRO A 539 -2.35 26.17 0.59
CA PRO A 539 -1.68 24.91 0.82
C PRO A 539 -2.59 23.74 1.16
N GLY A 540 -2.21 22.54 0.73
CA GLY A 540 -2.38 21.36 1.60
C GLY A 540 -3.73 20.63 1.59
N LEU A 541 -4.05 20.03 2.74
CA LEU A 541 -4.95 18.87 2.87
C LEU A 541 -6.45 19.20 2.88
N LEU A 542 -6.84 20.48 2.95
CA LEU A 542 -8.25 20.88 3.07
C LEU A 542 -9.09 20.48 1.86
N ARG A 543 -8.46 20.40 0.70
CA ARG A 543 -9.06 19.92 -0.55
C ARG A 543 -9.65 18.50 -0.40
N PHE A 544 -9.07 17.65 0.44
CA PHE A 544 -9.61 16.30 0.67
C PHE A 544 -10.87 16.33 1.53
N THR A 545 -10.99 17.30 2.45
CA THR A 545 -12.22 17.53 3.22
C THR A 545 -13.35 17.99 2.29
N ILE A 546 -13.05 18.90 1.35
CA ILE A 546 -13.96 19.28 0.26
C ILE A 546 -14.34 18.05 -0.56
N GLY A 547 -13.35 17.27 -1.00
CA GLY A 547 -13.53 16.04 -1.77
C GLY A 547 -14.42 15.02 -1.06
N LEU A 548 -14.25 14.80 0.24
CA LEU A 548 -15.11 13.90 1.02
C LEU A 548 -16.58 14.37 1.03
N GLY A 549 -16.81 15.68 1.14
CA GLY A 549 -18.16 16.25 1.06
C GLY A 549 -18.79 16.07 -0.33
N GLN A 550 -18.06 16.41 -1.40
CA GLN A 550 -18.52 16.22 -2.78
C GLN A 550 -18.78 14.74 -3.11
N ILE A 551 -17.87 13.84 -2.74
CA ILE A 551 -18.02 12.39 -2.93
C ILE A 551 -19.22 11.86 -2.15
N THR A 552 -19.41 12.30 -0.90
CA THR A 552 -20.58 11.90 -0.09
C THR A 552 -21.89 12.33 -0.77
N ARG A 553 -21.97 13.56 -1.29
CA ARG A 553 -23.12 14.04 -2.07
C ARG A 553 -23.34 13.16 -3.31
N LEU A 554 -22.30 12.89 -4.09
CA LEU A 554 -22.40 12.10 -5.33
C LEU A 554 -22.86 10.65 -5.06
N ILE A 555 -22.36 10.02 -4.01
CA ILE A 555 -22.81 8.69 -3.56
C ILE A 555 -24.31 8.73 -3.24
N LEU A 556 -24.78 9.73 -2.51
CA LEU A 556 -26.20 9.85 -2.13
C LEU A 556 -27.10 10.26 -3.32
N ALA A 557 -26.55 10.94 -4.31
CA ALA A 557 -27.19 11.19 -5.59
C ALA A 557 -27.22 9.95 -6.51
N GLY A 558 -26.55 8.85 -6.15
CA GLY A 558 -26.47 7.63 -6.97
C GLY A 558 -25.50 7.74 -8.16
N ASP A 559 -24.61 8.73 -8.18
CA ASP A 559 -23.64 8.95 -9.26
C ASP A 559 -22.23 8.47 -8.85
N LEU A 560 -22.08 7.14 -8.74
CA LEU A 560 -20.80 6.53 -8.36
C LEU A 560 -19.72 6.69 -9.43
N THR A 561 -20.10 6.94 -10.68
CA THR A 561 -19.15 7.15 -11.78
C THR A 561 -18.46 8.50 -11.65
N ARG A 562 -19.21 9.59 -11.41
CA ARG A 562 -18.60 10.90 -11.15
C ARG A 562 -17.85 10.92 -9.83
N ALA A 563 -18.34 10.23 -8.81
CA ALA A 563 -17.63 10.11 -7.53
C ALA A 563 -16.24 9.47 -7.73
N ASP A 564 -16.18 8.39 -8.51
CA ASP A 564 -14.93 7.69 -8.86
C ASP A 564 -13.95 8.57 -9.61
N PHE A 565 -14.41 9.28 -10.64
CA PHE A 565 -13.59 10.23 -11.38
C PHE A 565 -13.01 11.31 -10.46
N LEU A 566 -13.84 11.86 -9.57
CA LEU A 566 -13.41 12.90 -8.62
C LEU A 566 -12.39 12.38 -7.61
N ALA A 567 -12.58 11.17 -7.06
CA ALA A 567 -11.61 10.58 -6.14
C ALA A 567 -10.26 10.30 -6.80
N HIS A 568 -10.27 9.78 -8.04
CA HIS A 568 -9.04 9.59 -8.81
C HIS A 568 -8.35 10.92 -9.11
N HIS A 569 -9.10 11.99 -9.38
CA HIS A 569 -8.53 13.33 -9.57
C HIS A 569 -7.80 13.83 -8.30
N TYR A 570 -8.40 13.66 -7.12
CA TYR A 570 -7.73 13.99 -5.85
C TYR A 570 -6.51 13.10 -5.60
N LEU A 571 -6.55 11.82 -5.97
CA LEU A 571 -5.43 10.89 -5.82
C LEU A 571 -4.27 11.20 -6.79
N SER A 572 -4.55 11.49 -8.06
CA SER A 572 -3.54 11.78 -9.09
C SER A 572 -2.76 13.07 -8.79
N PHE A 573 -3.39 14.03 -8.12
CA PHE A 573 -2.74 15.27 -7.70
C PHE A 573 -1.69 15.04 -6.59
N CYS A 574 -1.68 13.87 -5.94
CA CYS A 574 -0.83 13.58 -4.78
C CYS A 574 0.53 12.96 -5.15
N GLU A 575 1.08 13.27 -6.33
CA GLU A 575 2.30 12.67 -6.89
C GLU A 575 3.29 12.21 -5.79
N PHE A 576 3.27 10.89 -5.53
CA PHE A 576 4.16 10.11 -4.67
C PHE A 576 4.37 10.51 -3.19
N GLN A 577 3.73 11.54 -2.64
CA GLN A 577 4.07 12.06 -1.31
C GLN A 577 2.95 11.90 -0.24
N GLN A 578 3.35 11.38 0.92
CA GLN A 578 2.49 11.19 2.09
C GLN A 578 2.40 12.49 2.91
N PRO A 579 1.27 12.76 3.63
CA PRO A 579 0.10 11.91 3.84
C PRO A 579 -1.01 12.07 2.77
N GLY A 580 -0.82 12.95 1.77
CA GLY A 580 -1.84 13.26 0.77
C GLY A 580 -2.32 12.02 -0.01
N ARG A 581 -1.40 11.16 -0.44
CA ARG A 581 -1.73 9.89 -1.10
C ARG A 581 -2.62 9.01 -0.23
N ALA A 582 -2.26 8.77 1.04
CA ALA A 582 -3.07 7.96 1.95
C ALA A 582 -4.47 8.55 2.17
N ILE A 583 -4.61 9.88 2.24
CA ILE A 583 -5.92 10.53 2.35
C ILE A 583 -6.75 10.33 1.07
N GLY A 584 -6.13 10.48 -0.11
CA GLY A 584 -6.76 10.17 -1.39
C GLY A 584 -7.22 8.71 -1.48
N GLU A 585 -6.43 7.77 -0.96
CA GLU A 585 -6.80 6.35 -0.88
C GLU A 585 -8.02 6.12 0.02
N VAL A 586 -8.19 6.88 1.11
CA VAL A 586 -9.42 6.86 1.94
C VAL A 586 -10.63 7.37 1.17
N LEU A 587 -10.49 8.43 0.36
CA LEU A 587 -11.58 8.93 -0.48
C LEU A 587 -12.02 7.90 -1.53
N LEU A 588 -11.05 7.26 -2.21
CA LEU A 588 -11.32 6.21 -3.18
C LEU A 588 -11.98 5.00 -2.50
N ALA A 589 -11.46 4.58 -1.35
CA ALA A 589 -12.04 3.48 -0.58
C ALA A 589 -13.49 3.75 -0.18
N HIS A 590 -13.87 5.00 0.14
CA HIS A 590 -15.24 5.37 0.45
C HIS A 590 -16.22 5.03 -0.69
N ILE A 591 -15.79 5.21 -1.94
CA ILE A 591 -16.59 4.89 -3.14
C ILE A 591 -16.58 3.39 -3.40
N LEU A 592 -15.43 2.72 -3.25
CA LEU A 592 -15.31 1.27 -3.42
C LEU A 592 -16.21 0.51 -2.43
N ILE A 593 -16.35 1.02 -1.19
CA ILE A 593 -17.30 0.51 -0.20
C ILE A 593 -18.73 0.61 -0.71
N ALA A 594 -19.15 1.78 -1.20
CA ALA A 594 -20.49 1.98 -1.74
C ALA A 594 -20.77 1.12 -2.98
N ARG A 595 -19.76 0.93 -3.84
CA ARG A 595 -19.83 0.08 -5.04
C ARG A 595 -19.89 -1.41 -4.69
N GLY A 596 -19.24 -1.81 -3.59
CA GLY A 596 -19.08 -3.20 -3.16
C GLY A 596 -17.75 -3.85 -3.56
N ASP A 597 -16.75 -3.09 -4.04
CA ASP A 597 -15.39 -3.61 -4.26
C ASP A 597 -14.60 -3.67 -2.94
N LEU A 598 -15.05 -4.58 -2.08
CA LEU A 598 -14.48 -4.79 -0.74
C LEU A 598 -13.02 -5.26 -0.77
N PRO A 599 -12.57 -6.12 -1.72
CA PRO A 599 -11.17 -6.53 -1.81
C PRO A 599 -10.20 -5.37 -2.06
N THR A 600 -10.52 -4.51 -3.02
CA THR A 600 -9.67 -3.35 -3.33
C THR A 600 -9.70 -2.34 -2.18
N ALA A 601 -10.88 -2.05 -1.63
CA ALA A 601 -11.03 -1.17 -0.48
C ALA A 601 -10.20 -1.63 0.73
N THR A 602 -10.20 -2.94 1.03
CA THR A 602 -9.39 -3.53 2.12
C THR A 602 -7.91 -3.24 1.94
N THR A 603 -7.41 -3.35 0.72
CA THR A 603 -5.98 -3.17 0.41
C THR A 603 -5.58 -1.71 0.60
N LEU A 604 -6.35 -0.78 0.03
CA LEU A 604 -6.11 0.66 0.16
C LEU A 604 -6.18 1.12 1.61
N LEU A 605 -7.25 0.74 2.34
CA LEU A 605 -7.45 1.18 3.72
C LEU A 605 -6.39 0.66 4.69
N ARG A 606 -5.86 -0.55 4.48
CA ARG A 606 -4.73 -1.06 5.28
C ARG A 606 -3.48 -0.20 5.11
N GLN A 607 -3.15 0.16 3.87
CA GLN A 607 -2.00 1.01 3.56
C GLN A 607 -2.20 2.43 4.10
N ALA A 608 -3.36 3.02 3.82
CA ALA A 608 -3.70 4.36 4.28
C ALA A 608 -3.71 4.46 5.81
N ALA A 609 -4.32 3.50 6.52
CA ALA A 609 -4.35 3.50 7.98
C ALA A 609 -2.93 3.41 8.59
N ALA A 610 -2.04 2.60 8.01
CA ALA A 610 -0.67 2.50 8.49
C ALA A 610 0.14 3.77 8.21
N ALA A 611 0.01 4.38 7.02
CA ALA A 611 0.67 5.62 6.69
C ALA A 611 0.20 6.78 7.60
N LEU A 612 -1.11 6.84 7.86
CA LEU A 612 -1.74 7.89 8.68
C LEU A 612 -1.60 7.66 10.19
N SER A 613 -1.24 6.45 10.65
CA SER A 613 -1.10 6.12 12.08
C SER A 613 -0.14 7.04 12.83
N SER A 614 0.95 7.44 12.15
CA SER A 614 1.98 8.33 12.68
C SER A 614 1.58 9.81 12.67
N THR A 615 0.48 10.15 12.01
CA THR A 615 -0.03 11.53 11.93
C THR A 615 -1.08 11.77 12.99
N GLY A 616 -1.31 13.03 13.38
CA GLY A 616 -2.43 13.43 14.24
C GLY A 616 -3.76 13.65 13.50
N TYR A 617 -3.81 13.41 12.19
CA TYR A 617 -4.99 13.71 11.39
C TYR A 617 -6.17 12.78 11.72
N SER A 618 -7.38 13.32 11.63
CA SER A 618 -8.64 12.57 11.80
C SER A 618 -8.88 11.52 10.70
N TRP A 619 -8.13 11.60 9.59
CA TRP A 619 -8.16 10.63 8.49
C TRP A 619 -7.67 9.23 8.88
N GLY A 620 -6.71 9.11 9.79
CA GLY A 620 -6.22 7.81 10.26
C GLY A 620 -7.30 6.99 10.97
N PRO A 621 -7.97 7.56 12.00
CA PRO A 621 -9.14 6.94 12.62
C PRO A 621 -10.25 6.61 11.62
N LEU A 622 -10.58 7.52 10.70
CA LEU A 622 -11.59 7.26 9.66
C LEU A 622 -11.22 6.06 8.77
N ALA A 623 -9.95 5.96 8.36
CA ALA A 623 -9.45 4.82 7.59
C ALA A 623 -9.61 3.50 8.35
N LEU A 624 -9.35 3.48 9.65
CA LEU A 624 -9.54 2.30 10.51
C LEU A 624 -11.03 1.93 10.67
N MET A 625 -11.91 2.92 10.83
CA MET A 625 -13.36 2.68 10.91
C MET A 625 -13.89 2.07 9.60
N GLN A 626 -13.51 2.63 8.45
CA GLN A 626 -13.88 2.09 7.14
C GLN A 626 -13.27 0.71 6.91
N LEU A 627 -12.01 0.48 7.32
CA LEU A 627 -11.36 -0.83 7.22
C LEU A 627 -12.13 -1.87 8.03
N THR A 628 -12.54 -1.51 9.24
CA THR A 628 -13.32 -2.38 10.13
C THR A 628 -14.66 -2.77 9.49
N GLN A 629 -15.37 -1.80 8.90
CA GLN A 629 -16.64 -2.05 8.20
C GLN A 629 -16.44 -3.02 7.02
N VAL A 630 -15.39 -2.82 6.22
CA VAL A 630 -15.08 -3.68 5.07
C VAL A 630 -14.69 -5.09 5.49
N LEU A 631 -13.83 -5.23 6.51
CA LEU A 631 -13.44 -6.54 7.04
C LEU A 631 -14.65 -7.27 7.63
N GLY A 632 -15.50 -6.56 8.36
CA GLY A 632 -16.75 -7.10 8.89
C GLY A 632 -17.69 -7.57 7.79
N ALA A 633 -17.89 -6.76 6.75
CA ALA A 633 -18.72 -7.12 5.59
C ALA A 633 -18.16 -8.32 4.80
N ARG A 634 -16.85 -8.59 4.89
CA ARG A 634 -16.19 -9.76 4.31
C ARG A 634 -16.20 -11.00 5.22
N GLY A 635 -16.72 -10.89 6.44
CA GLY A 635 -16.73 -11.97 7.43
C GLY A 635 -15.37 -12.22 8.10
N ASP A 636 -14.40 -11.32 7.95
CA ASP A 636 -13.09 -11.40 8.63
C ASP A 636 -13.22 -10.87 10.07
N ALA A 637 -13.75 -11.71 10.96
CA ALA A 637 -14.04 -11.34 12.35
C ALA A 637 -12.79 -10.93 13.15
N ASP A 638 -11.68 -11.66 12.96
CA ASP A 638 -10.41 -11.39 13.64
C ASP A 638 -9.81 -10.07 13.15
N GLY A 639 -9.76 -9.88 11.83
CA GLY A 639 -9.28 -8.64 11.23
C GLY A 639 -10.13 -7.43 11.59
N ALA A 640 -11.46 -7.58 11.60
CA ALA A 640 -12.39 -6.53 12.00
C ALA A 640 -12.21 -6.15 13.47
N SER A 641 -12.09 -7.13 14.38
CA SER A 641 -11.89 -6.90 15.81
C SER A 641 -10.58 -6.17 16.10
N GLU A 642 -9.51 -6.55 15.41
CA GLU A 642 -8.20 -5.89 15.53
C GLU A 642 -8.23 -4.45 15.00
N ALA A 643 -8.82 -4.23 13.82
CA ALA A 643 -8.98 -2.89 13.26
C ALA A 643 -9.87 -2.00 14.15
N LEU A 644 -10.93 -2.55 14.74
CA LEU A 644 -11.82 -1.85 15.65
C LEU A 644 -11.09 -1.38 16.92
N ARG A 645 -10.33 -2.26 17.56
CA ARG A 645 -9.54 -1.93 18.76
C ARG A 645 -8.60 -0.75 18.51
N ARG A 646 -7.97 -0.72 17.32
CA ARG A 646 -7.11 0.38 16.88
C ARG A 646 -7.90 1.66 16.60
N ALA A 647 -9.08 1.54 15.97
CA ALA A 647 -9.99 2.66 15.76
C ALA A 647 -10.43 3.28 17.09
N GLU A 648 -10.83 2.47 18.07
CA GLU A 648 -11.24 2.91 19.41
C GLU A 648 -10.11 3.60 20.17
N HIS A 649 -8.90 3.03 20.14
CA HIS A 649 -7.74 3.65 20.78
C HIS A 649 -7.39 5.02 20.17
N SER A 650 -7.68 5.20 18.88
CA SER A 650 -7.41 6.42 18.14
C SER A 650 -8.62 7.38 18.09
N HIS A 651 -9.78 6.98 18.63
CA HIS A 651 -11.04 7.74 18.60
C HIS A 651 -11.17 8.68 19.80
N GLY A 652 -11.94 9.76 19.65
CA GLY A 652 -12.25 10.75 20.71
C GLY A 652 -11.10 11.71 21.03
N THR A 653 -9.86 11.34 20.69
CA THR A 653 -8.68 12.20 20.83
C THR A 653 -8.45 13.12 19.62
N ARG A 654 -9.12 12.90 18.49
CA ARG A 654 -8.82 13.60 17.22
C ARG A 654 -10.03 14.17 16.45
N SER A 655 -11.21 13.52 16.49
CA SER A 655 -12.45 14.01 15.88
C SER A 655 -13.67 13.19 16.31
N GLU A 656 -14.66 13.84 16.92
CA GLU A 656 -15.99 13.29 17.27
C GLU A 656 -16.96 13.32 16.07
N LEU A 657 -16.60 13.99 14.97
CA LEU A 657 -17.41 14.01 13.74
C LEU A 657 -17.76 12.59 13.25
N TYR A 658 -16.82 11.66 13.43
CA TYR A 658 -16.90 10.28 12.94
C TYR A 658 -17.38 9.26 13.98
N ALA A 659 -17.95 9.72 15.10
CA ALA A 659 -18.57 8.83 16.09
C ALA A 659 -19.61 7.86 15.48
N PRO A 660 -20.46 8.26 14.51
CA PRO A 660 -21.36 7.33 13.83
C PRO A 660 -20.63 6.24 13.05
N GLU A 661 -19.54 6.56 12.34
CA GLU A 661 -18.73 5.58 11.60
C GLU A 661 -18.06 4.56 12.53
N LEU A 662 -17.63 4.97 13.74
CA LEU A 662 -17.14 4.05 14.76
C LEU A 662 -18.25 3.12 15.27
N ALA A 663 -19.45 3.65 15.53
CA ALA A 663 -20.59 2.82 15.93
C ALA A 663 -20.98 1.81 14.84
N LEU A 664 -20.92 2.21 13.58
CA LEU A 664 -21.16 1.33 12.44
C LEU A 664 -20.04 0.28 12.28
N ALA A 665 -18.79 0.63 12.55
CA ALA A 665 -17.67 -0.31 12.62
C ALA A 665 -17.90 -1.39 13.71
N ARG A 666 -18.43 -1.01 14.89
CA ARG A 666 -18.84 -1.98 15.93
C ARG A 666 -19.94 -2.91 15.42
N ALA A 667 -20.93 -2.38 14.68
CA ALA A 667 -22.02 -3.16 14.12
C ALA A 667 -21.51 -4.25 13.16
N TRP A 668 -20.67 -3.88 12.20
CA TRP A 668 -20.08 -4.80 11.22
C TRP A 668 -19.14 -5.82 11.85
N THR A 669 -18.40 -5.44 12.90
CA THR A 669 -17.57 -6.38 13.67
C THR A 669 -18.42 -7.45 14.34
N ARG A 670 -19.53 -7.05 14.99
CA ARG A 670 -20.49 -7.99 15.61
C ARG A 670 -21.17 -8.88 14.57
N ALA A 671 -21.48 -8.35 13.38
CA ALA A 671 -22.04 -9.13 12.29
C ALA A 671 -21.07 -10.25 11.85
N ALA A 672 -19.79 -9.94 11.67
CA ALA A 672 -18.76 -10.95 11.35
C ALA A 672 -18.58 -11.98 12.47
N ALA A 673 -18.72 -11.57 13.73
CA ALA A 673 -18.73 -12.47 14.89
C ALA A 673 -20.05 -13.25 15.07
N ARG A 674 -21.00 -13.13 14.13
CA ARG A 674 -22.34 -13.76 14.16
C ARG A 674 -23.22 -13.33 15.35
N ASP A 675 -22.94 -12.19 15.98
CA ASP A 675 -23.83 -11.54 16.96
C ASP A 675 -24.80 -10.59 16.23
N LEU A 676 -25.81 -11.16 15.59
CA LEU A 676 -26.81 -10.40 14.84
C LEU A 676 -27.55 -9.38 15.74
N PRO A 677 -28.09 -9.74 16.93
CA PRO A 677 -28.75 -8.77 17.79
C PRO A 677 -27.86 -7.58 18.17
N GLY A 678 -26.59 -7.84 18.47
CA GLY A 678 -25.62 -6.79 18.76
C GLY A 678 -25.23 -5.95 17.54
N ALA A 679 -25.19 -6.55 16.35
CA ALA A 679 -24.96 -5.85 15.08
C ALA A 679 -26.11 -4.88 14.77
N LEU A 680 -27.36 -5.34 14.88
CA LEU A 680 -28.55 -4.50 14.65
C LEU A 680 -28.64 -3.34 15.67
N ARG A 681 -28.35 -3.61 16.96
CA ARG A 681 -28.24 -2.54 17.97
C ARG A 681 -27.15 -1.53 17.59
N GLY A 682 -25.98 -2.00 17.18
CA GLY A 682 -24.88 -1.12 16.77
C GLY A 682 -25.22 -0.23 15.56
N ALA A 683 -25.94 -0.75 14.57
CA ALA A 683 -26.39 0.04 13.42
C ALA A 683 -27.39 1.14 13.83
N ARG A 684 -28.30 0.83 14.76
CA ARG A 684 -29.23 1.81 15.33
C ARG A 684 -28.52 2.85 16.20
N ASP A 685 -27.57 2.43 17.03
CA ASP A 685 -26.74 3.34 17.84
C ASP A 685 -25.97 4.33 16.95
N ALA A 686 -25.47 3.86 15.78
CA ALA A 686 -24.82 4.70 14.79
C ALA A 686 -25.78 5.74 14.19
N ALA A 687 -27.00 5.33 13.83
CA ALA A 687 -28.04 6.24 13.35
C ALA A 687 -28.44 7.26 14.42
N ASP A 688 -28.60 6.82 15.68
CA ASP A 688 -28.91 7.70 16.81
C ASP A 688 -27.80 8.74 17.05
N ALA A 689 -26.53 8.33 17.00
CA ALA A 689 -25.39 9.23 17.13
C ALA A 689 -25.35 10.28 16.01
N ALA A 690 -25.64 9.86 14.78
CA ALA A 690 -25.70 10.75 13.62
C ALA A 690 -26.86 11.75 13.74
N GLU A 691 -28.07 11.31 14.10
CA GLU A 691 -29.22 12.21 14.27
C GLU A 691 -29.02 13.22 15.41
N ARG A 692 -28.48 12.79 16.56
CA ARG A 692 -28.17 13.68 17.68
C ARG A 692 -27.21 14.82 17.30
N SER A 693 -26.28 14.55 16.39
CA SER A 693 -25.32 15.53 15.88
C SER A 693 -25.80 16.24 14.61
N GLY A 694 -27.02 15.97 14.13
CA GLY A 694 -27.61 16.58 12.93
C GLY A 694 -27.07 16.03 11.60
N GLN A 695 -26.37 14.91 11.62
CA GLN A 695 -25.72 14.29 10.45
C GLN A 695 -26.69 13.36 9.70
N LEU A 696 -27.80 13.91 9.18
CA LEU A 696 -28.92 13.12 8.65
C LEU A 696 -28.54 12.21 7.47
N ALA A 697 -27.60 12.63 6.61
CA ALA A 697 -27.09 11.80 5.52
C ALA A 697 -26.35 10.55 6.03
N VAL A 698 -25.66 10.67 7.17
CA VAL A 698 -24.94 9.56 7.81
C VAL A 698 -25.92 8.64 8.52
N ALA A 699 -26.95 9.19 9.17
CA ALA A 699 -28.03 8.42 9.79
C ALA A 699 -28.76 7.53 8.77
N LEU A 700 -29.11 8.10 7.62
CA LEU A 700 -29.77 7.38 6.53
C LEU A 700 -28.93 6.19 6.03
N ARG A 701 -27.61 6.37 5.86
CA ARG A 701 -26.70 5.27 5.48
C ARG A 701 -26.60 4.19 6.56
N ALA A 702 -26.47 4.59 7.84
CA ALA A 702 -26.39 3.65 8.96
C ALA A 702 -27.66 2.78 9.08
N LEU A 703 -28.84 3.38 8.89
CA LEU A 703 -30.10 2.64 8.89
C LEU A 703 -30.21 1.68 7.70
N HIS A 704 -29.75 2.08 6.51
CA HIS A 704 -29.73 1.20 5.34
C HIS A 704 -28.77 0.02 5.52
N ASP A 705 -27.60 0.23 6.12
CA ASP A 705 -26.72 -0.88 6.54
C ASP A 705 -27.42 -1.80 7.54
N GLY A 706 -28.22 -1.25 8.46
CA GLY A 706 -29.12 -2.04 9.30
C GLY A 706 -30.06 -2.94 8.47
N VAL A 707 -30.74 -2.40 7.45
CA VAL A 707 -31.61 -3.18 6.55
C VAL A 707 -30.82 -4.28 5.84
N ARG A 708 -29.61 -4.00 5.37
CA ARG A 708 -28.72 -4.99 4.74
C ARG A 708 -28.29 -6.11 5.69
N LEU A 709 -28.14 -5.78 6.98
CA LEU A 709 -27.91 -6.75 8.05
C LEU A 709 -29.19 -7.50 8.47
N GLY A 710 -30.37 -7.08 8.01
CA GLY A 710 -31.67 -7.72 8.28
C GLY A 710 -32.58 -6.95 9.24
N ASP A 711 -32.33 -5.65 9.48
CA ASP A 711 -33.19 -4.82 10.33
C ASP A 711 -34.53 -4.48 9.65
N LEU A 712 -35.58 -5.21 10.03
CA LEU A 712 -36.94 -4.96 9.55
C LEU A 712 -37.62 -3.75 10.22
N GLN A 713 -37.06 -3.23 11.32
CA GLN A 713 -37.63 -2.11 12.07
C GLN A 713 -37.14 -0.74 11.59
N ALA A 714 -36.14 -0.71 10.71
CA ALA A 714 -35.57 0.55 10.20
C ALA A 714 -36.50 1.30 9.22
N ALA A 715 -37.52 0.63 8.66
CA ALA A 715 -38.35 1.16 7.58
C ALA A 715 -39.02 2.51 7.90
N GLU A 716 -39.71 2.61 9.04
CA GLU A 716 -40.40 3.86 9.43
C GLU A 716 -39.43 5.03 9.57
N ARG A 717 -38.27 4.78 10.17
CA ARG A 717 -37.27 5.82 10.39
C ARG A 717 -36.61 6.27 9.10
N ILE A 718 -36.31 5.33 8.20
CA ILE A 718 -35.81 5.65 6.85
C ILE A 718 -36.86 6.44 6.08
N ASP A 719 -38.15 6.07 6.13
CA ASP A 719 -39.22 6.81 5.45
C ASP A 719 -39.29 8.27 5.92
N ARG A 720 -39.18 8.52 7.24
CA ARG A 720 -39.14 9.89 7.78
C ARG A 720 -37.95 10.67 7.25
N LEU A 721 -36.74 10.10 7.35
CA LEU A 721 -35.52 10.77 6.87
C LEU A 721 -35.54 11.00 5.35
N SER A 722 -36.04 10.04 4.56
CA SER A 722 -36.15 10.17 3.10
C SER A 722 -37.25 11.15 2.64
N ALA A 723 -38.19 11.50 3.52
CA ALA A 723 -39.13 12.60 3.27
C ALA A 723 -38.47 13.98 3.46
N GLU A 724 -37.50 14.07 4.36
CA GLU A 724 -36.72 15.29 4.62
C GLU A 724 -35.52 15.44 3.65
N ILE A 725 -34.93 14.31 3.23
CA ILE A 725 -33.75 14.26 2.37
C ILE A 725 -34.14 13.83 0.96
N ASP A 726 -34.24 14.81 0.04
CA ASP A 726 -34.44 14.50 -1.37
C ASP A 726 -33.14 14.03 -2.03
N CYS A 727 -32.94 12.72 -2.08
CA CYS A 727 -31.85 12.10 -2.83
C CYS A 727 -32.23 10.72 -3.40
N VAL A 728 -31.52 10.29 -4.44
CA VAL A 728 -31.75 8.98 -5.10
C VAL A 728 -31.55 7.84 -4.10
N PHE A 729 -30.46 7.87 -3.33
CA PHE A 729 -30.17 6.85 -2.33
C PHE A 729 -31.28 6.74 -1.28
N GLY A 730 -31.80 7.86 -0.77
CA GLY A 730 -32.87 7.85 0.24
C GLY A 730 -34.16 7.21 -0.26
N ARG A 731 -34.56 7.47 -1.52
CA ARG A 731 -35.73 6.82 -2.13
C ARG A 731 -35.55 5.31 -2.29
N LEU A 732 -34.36 4.87 -2.69
CA LEU A 732 -34.03 3.45 -2.82
C LEU A 732 -33.94 2.77 -1.46
N ALA A 733 -33.32 3.41 -0.47
CA ALA A 733 -33.23 2.91 0.90
C ALA A 733 -34.61 2.75 1.54
N ALA A 734 -35.51 3.71 1.35
CA ALA A 734 -36.90 3.64 1.82
C ALA A 734 -37.67 2.50 1.14
N THR A 735 -37.54 2.36 -0.18
CA THR A 735 -38.14 1.25 -0.94
C THR A 735 -37.63 -0.10 -0.45
N HIS A 736 -36.31 -0.25 -0.29
CA HIS A 736 -35.67 -1.46 0.21
C HIS A 736 -36.17 -1.83 1.61
N ALA A 737 -36.14 -0.88 2.55
CA ALA A 737 -36.56 -1.10 3.93
C ALA A 737 -38.03 -1.50 4.04
N ARG A 738 -38.93 -0.80 3.32
CA ARG A 738 -40.36 -1.13 3.29
C ARG A 738 -40.61 -2.51 2.69
N ALA A 739 -39.98 -2.82 1.56
CA ALA A 739 -40.15 -4.09 0.87
C ALA A 739 -39.63 -5.26 1.72
N ALA A 740 -38.51 -5.07 2.43
CA ALA A 740 -37.96 -6.03 3.39
C ALA A 740 -38.91 -6.27 4.56
N ALA A 741 -39.38 -5.19 5.21
CA ALA A 741 -40.29 -5.26 6.35
C ALA A 741 -41.62 -5.94 6.00
N GLN A 742 -42.14 -5.70 4.79
CA GLN A 742 -43.38 -6.29 4.29
C GLN A 742 -43.17 -7.64 3.59
N ARG A 743 -41.92 -8.09 3.45
CA ARG A 743 -41.52 -9.31 2.72
C ARG A 743 -42.09 -9.37 1.29
N ARG A 744 -42.08 -8.25 0.57
CA ARG A 744 -42.59 -8.16 -0.81
C ARG A 744 -41.50 -8.50 -1.82
N GLY A 745 -41.45 -9.76 -2.23
CA GLY A 745 -40.48 -10.26 -3.22
C GLY A 745 -40.34 -9.38 -4.48
N PRO A 746 -41.44 -9.04 -5.19
CA PRO A 746 -41.37 -8.21 -6.40
C PRO A 746 -40.79 -6.82 -6.18
N ASP A 747 -41.09 -6.18 -5.04
CA ASP A 747 -40.56 -4.86 -4.72
C ASP A 747 -39.06 -4.93 -4.35
N LEU A 748 -38.64 -6.00 -3.67
CA LEU A 748 -37.24 -6.28 -3.37
C LEU A 748 -36.44 -6.55 -4.66
N ASP A 749 -37.00 -7.29 -5.60
CA ASP A 749 -36.35 -7.58 -6.89
C ASP A 749 -36.17 -6.30 -7.72
N ARG A 750 -37.18 -5.42 -7.73
CA ARG A 750 -37.12 -4.12 -8.41
C ARG A 750 -36.06 -3.21 -7.80
N VAL A 751 -36.06 -3.02 -6.48
CA VAL A 751 -35.06 -2.16 -5.83
C VAL A 751 -33.65 -2.74 -5.92
N ALA A 752 -33.50 -4.06 -5.97
CA ALA A 752 -32.21 -4.70 -6.21
C ALA A 752 -31.66 -4.33 -7.59
N ALA A 753 -32.49 -4.34 -8.64
CA ALA A 753 -32.11 -3.88 -9.97
C ALA A 753 -31.75 -2.37 -9.98
N GLU A 754 -32.58 -1.53 -9.37
CA GLU A 754 -32.35 -0.08 -9.29
C GLU A 754 -31.03 0.26 -8.54
N LEU A 755 -30.70 -0.47 -7.48
CA LEU A 755 -29.42 -0.35 -6.77
C LEU A 755 -28.24 -0.80 -7.64
N ALA A 756 -28.41 -1.85 -8.44
CA ALA A 756 -27.38 -2.33 -9.35
C ALA A 756 -27.11 -1.33 -10.48
N ASP A 757 -28.15 -0.68 -11.00
CA ASP A 757 -28.06 0.32 -12.07
C ASP A 757 -27.25 1.55 -11.65
N ILE A 758 -27.35 1.98 -10.39
CA ILE A 758 -26.51 3.07 -9.83
C ILE A 758 -25.14 2.58 -9.33
N GLY A 759 -24.83 1.30 -9.52
CA GLY A 759 -23.53 0.70 -9.19
C GLY A 759 -23.36 0.27 -7.73
N MET A 760 -24.40 0.29 -6.89
CA MET A 760 -24.36 -0.18 -5.49
C MET A 760 -24.55 -1.71 -5.42
N ILE A 761 -23.62 -2.45 -6.01
CA ILE A 761 -23.75 -3.89 -6.29
C ILE A 761 -23.86 -4.73 -5.00
N ALA A 762 -23.15 -4.35 -3.92
CA ALA A 762 -23.27 -5.07 -2.65
C ALA A 762 -24.68 -4.95 -2.04
N ALA A 763 -25.27 -3.75 -2.05
CA ALA A 763 -26.63 -3.54 -1.57
C ALA A 763 -27.67 -4.22 -2.47
N ALA A 764 -27.43 -4.25 -3.78
CA ALA A 764 -28.26 -4.99 -4.74
C ALA A 764 -28.26 -6.51 -4.45
N ALA A 765 -27.08 -7.07 -4.12
CA ALA A 765 -26.97 -8.48 -3.74
C ALA A 765 -27.76 -8.79 -2.46
N ASP A 766 -27.67 -7.93 -1.44
CA ASP A 766 -28.45 -8.06 -0.20
C ASP A 766 -29.95 -8.01 -0.47
N ALA A 767 -30.43 -7.04 -1.27
CA ALA A 767 -31.84 -6.91 -1.64
C ALA A 767 -32.35 -8.13 -2.43
N ALA A 768 -31.57 -8.65 -3.38
CA ALA A 768 -31.91 -9.86 -4.13
C ALA A 768 -31.95 -11.11 -3.22
N ALA A 769 -31.08 -11.19 -2.21
CA ALA A 769 -31.13 -12.26 -1.21
C ALA A 769 -32.40 -12.16 -0.36
N GLN A 770 -32.80 -10.95 0.06
CA GLN A 770 -34.09 -10.75 0.75
C GLN A 770 -35.28 -11.11 -0.16
N ALA A 771 -35.23 -10.80 -1.45
CA ALA A 771 -36.25 -11.19 -2.41
C ALA A 771 -36.38 -12.72 -2.50
N ALA A 772 -35.24 -13.44 -2.56
CA ALA A 772 -35.23 -14.90 -2.56
C ALA A 772 -35.88 -15.47 -1.29
N GLN A 773 -35.61 -14.88 -0.12
CA GLN A 773 -36.26 -15.28 1.15
C GLN A 773 -37.77 -15.03 1.13
N ALA A 774 -38.21 -13.89 0.60
CA ALA A 774 -39.62 -13.57 0.46
C ALA A 774 -40.35 -14.54 -0.47
N TYR A 775 -39.79 -14.83 -1.65
CA TYR A 775 -40.35 -15.79 -2.59
C TYR A 775 -40.36 -17.23 -2.04
N ALA A 776 -39.33 -17.63 -1.29
CA ALA A 776 -39.30 -18.93 -0.62
C ALA A 776 -40.43 -19.04 0.41
N ALA A 777 -40.69 -17.99 1.19
CA ALA A 777 -41.77 -17.96 2.17
C ALA A 777 -43.17 -18.07 1.54
N GLU A 778 -43.33 -17.58 0.30
CA GLU A 778 -44.57 -17.67 -0.48
C GLU A 778 -44.65 -18.93 -1.37
N GLY A 779 -43.62 -19.79 -1.37
CA GLY A 779 -43.58 -21.00 -2.20
C GLY A 779 -43.35 -20.73 -3.70
N GLN A 780 -42.91 -19.52 -4.08
CA GLN A 780 -42.67 -19.12 -5.47
C GLN A 780 -41.30 -19.58 -5.99
N ARG A 781 -41.15 -20.89 -6.24
CA ARG A 781 -39.85 -21.54 -6.52
C ARG A 781 -39.06 -20.93 -7.68
N SER A 782 -39.72 -20.57 -8.78
CA SER A 782 -39.04 -19.99 -9.96
C SER A 782 -38.46 -18.61 -9.67
N ALA A 783 -39.23 -17.76 -8.99
CA ALA A 783 -38.81 -16.43 -8.58
C ALA A 783 -37.70 -16.49 -7.51
N GLU A 784 -37.83 -17.38 -6.53
CA GLU A 784 -36.78 -17.67 -5.53
C GLU A 784 -35.43 -17.99 -6.21
N LEU A 785 -35.42 -18.94 -7.15
CA LEU A 785 -34.20 -19.36 -7.84
C LEU A 785 -33.59 -18.23 -8.66
N THR A 786 -34.42 -17.42 -9.31
CA THR A 786 -33.97 -16.27 -10.10
C THR A 786 -33.32 -15.21 -9.20
N ALA A 787 -33.98 -14.83 -8.12
CA ALA A 787 -33.46 -13.88 -7.14
C ALA A 787 -32.16 -14.38 -6.47
N ARG A 788 -32.11 -15.68 -6.11
CA ARG A 788 -30.91 -16.32 -5.56
C ARG A 788 -29.75 -16.31 -6.55
N SER A 789 -30.01 -16.55 -7.84
CA SER A 789 -28.98 -16.50 -8.88
C SER A 789 -28.40 -15.09 -9.02
N ARG A 790 -29.24 -14.06 -9.01
CA ARG A 790 -28.79 -12.65 -9.04
C ARG A 790 -27.96 -12.30 -7.82
N ALA A 791 -28.43 -12.68 -6.62
CA ALA A 791 -27.69 -12.48 -5.37
C ALA A 791 -26.29 -13.13 -5.43
N ALA A 792 -26.20 -14.36 -5.95
CA ALA A 792 -24.92 -15.05 -6.11
C ALA A 792 -23.97 -14.36 -7.11
N GLU A 793 -24.50 -13.93 -8.26
CA GLU A 793 -23.73 -13.23 -9.29
C GLU A 793 -23.15 -11.92 -8.77
N TRP A 794 -23.99 -11.07 -8.17
CA TRP A 794 -23.57 -9.78 -7.63
C TRP A 794 -22.68 -9.93 -6.40
N SER A 795 -22.96 -10.90 -5.51
CA SER A 795 -22.06 -11.24 -4.40
C SER A 795 -20.66 -11.58 -4.91
N LYS A 796 -20.54 -12.41 -5.95
CA LYS A 796 -19.24 -12.76 -6.54
C LYS A 796 -18.50 -11.54 -7.10
N ARG A 797 -19.20 -10.60 -7.73
CA ARG A 797 -18.61 -9.34 -8.23
C ARG A 797 -18.05 -8.46 -7.11
N CYS A 798 -18.61 -8.57 -5.91
CA CYS A 798 -18.19 -7.81 -4.72
C CYS A 798 -17.13 -8.53 -3.86
N GLY A 799 -16.54 -9.63 -4.35
CA GLY A 799 -15.60 -10.43 -3.57
C GLY A 799 -16.26 -11.29 -2.48
N SER A 800 -17.52 -11.68 -2.69
CA SER A 800 -18.32 -12.55 -1.82
C SER A 800 -18.50 -12.00 -0.39
N PRO A 801 -19.20 -10.87 -0.20
CA PRO A 801 -19.54 -10.37 1.13
C PRO A 801 -20.35 -11.39 1.93
N SER A 802 -20.13 -11.40 3.25
CA SER A 802 -20.69 -12.32 4.24
C SER A 802 -21.76 -11.62 5.09
N THR A 803 -22.70 -10.91 4.46
CA THR A 803 -23.83 -10.33 5.20
C THR A 803 -24.75 -11.45 5.73
N PRO A 804 -25.43 -11.27 6.87
CA PRO A 804 -26.34 -12.29 7.42
C PRO A 804 -27.44 -12.72 6.45
N VAL A 805 -27.90 -11.82 5.58
CA VAL A 805 -28.91 -12.13 4.56
C VAL A 805 -28.32 -12.98 3.44
N LEU A 806 -27.13 -12.64 2.93
CA LEU A 806 -26.47 -13.40 1.88
C LEU A 806 -26.08 -14.81 2.35
N GLU A 807 -25.53 -14.94 3.55
CA GLU A 807 -25.15 -16.23 4.13
C GLU A 807 -26.35 -17.20 4.19
N ARG A 808 -27.50 -16.74 4.67
CA ARG A 808 -28.74 -17.55 4.74
C ARG A 808 -29.20 -18.08 3.39
N VAL A 809 -29.00 -17.32 2.32
CA VAL A 809 -29.50 -17.66 0.97
C VAL A 809 -28.48 -18.45 0.16
N LEU A 810 -27.21 -18.06 0.22
CA LEU A 810 -26.15 -18.64 -0.60
C LEU A 810 -25.52 -19.87 0.06
N ASN A 811 -25.39 -19.86 1.38
CA ASN A 811 -24.79 -20.92 2.19
C ASN A 811 -25.79 -21.49 3.22
N PRO A 812 -26.97 -21.98 2.80
CA PRO A 812 -27.95 -22.51 3.73
C PRO A 812 -27.38 -23.68 4.51
N LEU A 813 -27.77 -23.82 5.79
CA LEU A 813 -27.39 -24.97 6.61
C LEU A 813 -27.66 -26.29 5.86
N PRO A 814 -26.77 -27.30 5.94
CA PRO A 814 -26.90 -28.57 5.23
C PRO A 814 -27.98 -29.49 5.83
N LEU A 815 -29.09 -28.92 6.29
CA LEU A 815 -30.22 -29.64 6.85
C LEU A 815 -31.23 -29.98 5.76
N THR A 816 -31.76 -31.20 5.79
CA THR A 816 -32.95 -31.56 5.00
C THR A 816 -34.16 -30.78 5.51
N GLY A 817 -35.21 -30.64 4.69
CA GLY A 817 -36.42 -29.92 5.08
C GLY A 817 -36.98 -30.36 6.43
N ARG A 818 -37.00 -31.68 6.69
CA ARG A 818 -37.50 -32.24 7.95
C ARG A 818 -36.56 -32.03 9.14
N GLU A 819 -35.25 -32.09 8.92
CA GLU A 819 -34.25 -31.79 9.96
C GLU A 819 -34.30 -30.31 10.35
N ARG A 820 -34.43 -29.41 9.36
CA ARG A 820 -34.56 -27.97 9.60
C ARG A 820 -35.84 -27.64 10.36
N GLU A 821 -36.97 -28.20 9.94
CA GLU A 821 -38.27 -27.99 10.61
C GLU A 821 -38.22 -28.40 12.09
N ILE A 822 -37.63 -29.57 12.40
CA ILE A 822 -37.44 -30.04 13.78
C ILE A 822 -36.47 -29.14 14.53
N ALA A 823 -35.34 -28.76 13.92
CA ALA A 823 -34.33 -27.95 14.59
C ALA A 823 -34.82 -26.51 14.87
N VAL A 824 -35.71 -25.95 14.05
CA VAL A 824 -36.42 -24.69 14.32
C VAL A 824 -37.33 -24.83 15.54
N MET A 825 -38.10 -25.92 15.67
CA MET A 825 -38.93 -26.15 16.86
C MET A 825 -38.08 -26.35 18.13
N VAL A 826 -36.89 -26.95 17.98
CA VAL A 826 -35.89 -27.03 19.06
C VAL A 826 -35.41 -25.65 19.47
N ALA A 827 -35.09 -24.77 18.51
CA ALA A 827 -34.70 -23.37 18.77
C ALA A 827 -35.82 -22.56 19.45
N GLN A 828 -37.08 -22.88 19.17
CA GLN A 828 -38.26 -22.30 19.84
C GLN A 828 -38.51 -22.87 21.25
N GLY A 829 -37.67 -23.79 21.74
CA GLY A 829 -37.76 -24.34 23.09
C GLY A 829 -38.77 -25.49 23.25
N LEU A 830 -39.34 -26.05 22.17
CA LEU A 830 -40.25 -27.19 22.29
C LEU A 830 -39.50 -28.45 22.75
N THR A 831 -40.17 -29.32 23.50
CA THR A 831 -39.62 -30.63 23.90
C THR A 831 -39.77 -31.67 22.78
N ASN A 832 -38.98 -32.75 22.79
CA ASN A 832 -39.11 -33.82 21.78
C ASN A 832 -40.53 -34.39 21.69
N LYS A 833 -41.22 -34.50 22.83
CA LYS A 833 -42.61 -34.97 22.89
C LYS A 833 -43.56 -33.99 22.20
N ALA A 834 -43.44 -32.70 22.48
CA ALA A 834 -44.26 -31.67 21.85
C ALA A 834 -44.02 -31.59 20.33
N ILE A 835 -42.77 -31.74 19.88
CA ILE A 835 -42.43 -31.79 18.46
C ILE A 835 -43.03 -33.05 17.80
N ALA A 836 -42.91 -34.21 18.44
CA ALA A 836 -43.44 -35.48 17.95
C ALA A 836 -44.97 -35.45 17.78
N GLU A 837 -45.69 -34.90 18.78
CA GLU A 837 -47.15 -34.68 18.73
C GLU A 837 -47.53 -33.72 17.60
N ARG A 838 -46.84 -32.59 17.47
CA ARG A 838 -47.12 -31.58 16.44
C ARG A 838 -46.88 -32.09 15.02
N LEU A 839 -45.90 -32.97 14.87
CA LEU A 839 -45.48 -33.52 13.58
C LEU A 839 -46.11 -34.88 13.26
N CYS A 840 -46.97 -35.41 14.14
CA CYS A 840 -47.58 -36.74 14.06
C CYS A 840 -46.56 -37.87 13.81
N VAL A 841 -45.43 -37.85 14.51
CA VAL A 841 -44.35 -38.86 14.44
C VAL A 841 -43.97 -39.36 15.84
N SER A 842 -43.14 -40.40 15.92
CA SER A 842 -42.64 -40.88 17.23
C SER A 842 -41.56 -39.97 17.81
N VAL A 843 -41.44 -39.93 19.15
CA VAL A 843 -40.35 -39.22 19.85
C VAL A 843 -38.97 -39.67 19.36
N ARG A 844 -38.81 -40.97 19.12
CA ARG A 844 -37.57 -41.57 18.60
C ARG A 844 -37.22 -41.08 17.19
N THR A 845 -38.23 -40.76 16.37
CA THR A 845 -38.04 -40.16 15.04
C THR A 845 -37.50 -38.73 15.16
N VAL A 846 -38.04 -37.93 16.09
CA VAL A 846 -37.57 -36.57 16.39
C VAL A 846 -36.12 -36.60 16.88
N GLU A 847 -35.80 -37.48 17.85
CA GLU A 847 -34.43 -37.69 18.34
C GLU A 847 -33.46 -38.08 17.21
N GLY A 848 -33.89 -38.97 16.32
CA GLY A 848 -33.10 -39.38 15.16
C GLY A 848 -32.81 -38.21 14.19
N HIS A 849 -33.77 -37.31 13.96
CA HIS A 849 -33.55 -36.13 13.14
C HIS A 849 -32.67 -35.09 13.83
N ILE A 850 -32.83 -34.86 15.14
CA ILE A 850 -31.96 -33.99 15.94
C ILE A 850 -30.52 -34.51 15.89
N TYR A 851 -30.31 -35.81 16.07
CA TYR A 851 -29.00 -36.43 16.00
C TYR A 851 -28.33 -36.23 14.63
N ARG A 852 -29.07 -36.45 13.52
CA ARG A 852 -28.53 -36.21 12.17
C ARG A 852 -28.26 -34.73 11.92
N ALA A 853 -29.12 -33.83 12.41
CA ALA A 853 -28.90 -32.40 12.30
C ALA A 853 -27.63 -31.98 13.07
N CYS A 854 -27.43 -32.49 14.29
CA CYS A 854 -26.21 -32.29 15.08
C CYS A 854 -24.96 -32.77 14.34
N ILE A 855 -24.99 -33.96 13.73
CA ILE A 855 -23.88 -34.48 12.92
C ILE A 855 -23.59 -33.58 11.71
N LYS A 856 -24.62 -33.19 10.95
CA LYS A 856 -24.44 -32.39 9.74
C LYS A 856 -23.92 -30.99 10.03
N LEU A 857 -24.19 -30.47 11.22
CA LEU A 857 -23.76 -29.16 11.68
C LEU A 857 -22.50 -29.20 12.56
N ASP A 858 -21.97 -30.40 12.83
CA ASP A 858 -20.83 -30.63 13.73
C ASP A 858 -21.03 -29.99 15.12
N VAL A 859 -22.23 -30.11 15.68
CA VAL A 859 -22.57 -29.58 17.01
C VAL A 859 -22.84 -30.70 18.00
N ALA A 860 -22.33 -30.54 19.22
CA ALA A 860 -22.31 -31.62 20.22
C ALA A 860 -23.68 -31.96 20.82
N ASP A 861 -24.60 -31.00 20.89
CA ASP A 861 -25.87 -31.20 21.58
C ASP A 861 -27.04 -30.38 21.03
N ARG A 862 -28.21 -30.61 21.61
CA ARG A 862 -29.47 -29.92 21.31
C ARG A 862 -29.38 -28.41 21.50
N THR A 863 -28.64 -27.95 22.51
CA THR A 863 -28.51 -26.54 22.87
C THR A 863 -27.70 -25.81 21.81
N LEU A 864 -26.61 -26.42 21.35
CA LEU A 864 -25.80 -25.92 20.25
C LEU A 864 -26.53 -26.03 18.91
N LEU A 865 -27.34 -27.06 18.70
CA LEU A 865 -28.26 -27.14 17.54
C LEU A 865 -29.28 -25.98 17.57
N ALA A 866 -29.86 -25.70 18.73
CA ALA A 866 -30.78 -24.59 18.92
C ALA A 866 -30.08 -23.25 18.60
N ALA A 867 -28.86 -23.05 19.09
CA ALA A 867 -28.07 -21.85 18.83
C ALA A 867 -27.70 -21.71 17.35
N ALA A 868 -27.25 -22.78 16.70
CA ALA A 868 -26.87 -22.80 15.28
C ALA A 868 -28.06 -22.47 14.36
N VAL A 869 -29.26 -22.96 14.70
CA VAL A 869 -30.48 -22.69 13.92
C VAL A 869 -31.10 -21.34 14.28
N ALA A 870 -31.00 -20.89 15.52
CA ALA A 870 -31.39 -19.52 15.90
C ALA A 870 -30.50 -18.45 15.25
N ALA A 871 -29.28 -18.81 14.85
CA ALA A 871 -28.41 -17.95 14.03
C ALA A 871 -28.79 -17.98 12.53
N ASP A 872 -29.51 -19.01 12.06
CA ASP A 872 -29.99 -19.17 10.67
C ASP A 872 -31.42 -18.60 10.47
N GLY A 873 -32.29 -18.67 11.48
CA GLY A 873 -33.65 -18.09 11.51
C GLY A 873 -33.68 -16.61 11.86
#